data_AF-A0A6B0QUH8-F1
#
_entry.id   AF-A0A6B0QUH8-F1
#
_cell.length_a   1.000
_cell.length_b   1.000
_cell.length_c   1.000
_cell.angle_alpha   90.00
_cell.angle_beta   90.00
_cell.angle_gamma   90.00
#
_symmetry.space_group_name_H-M   'P 1'
#
loop_
_entity.id
_entity.type
_entity.pdbx_description
1 polymer ?
#
loop_
_entity_poly.entity_id
_entity_poly.type
_entity_poly.pdbx_seq_one_letter_code
_entity_poly.pdbx_strand_id
1 'polypeptide(L)'
;MKLHRHFQRTVILLATFCMVSIIISAYYLYNGYKQENELSEMALEVDCGDLQHLPYRLMEVKPAKLSDASRTDTTVLVFVESQYSSLGQDIIMILESSRFQYHIEIAPGKGDLPALTEKSRGKYILIVYENILKYINMDAWNRSLLDKYCVEYGVGVIGFHRTSEKSLQSFQLKGFPFSVYGNLAVKDCCINPHSPLLHMTKSSKLEKGSLPGTDWTVFQINHSAYQPVIFAKVKTPENLSPPISKGAFYATVIHDLGLHDGIQRVLFGNNLNFWLHKLIFIDAVSFLSGKRLTLSLDRYILVDIDDIFVGKEGTRMNTNDVKALLDTQNLLRAQITNFTFNLGFSGKFYHTGTEEEDEGDDRLLGSVEEFWWFPHMWSHMQPHLFHNESSLVEQMILNKKFALEHGIPTDMGYAVAPHHSGVYPVHVQLYEAWKKVWNIRITSTEEYPHLKPARYRRGFIHKNIMVLPRQTCGLFTHTIFYKEYPGGPKELDKSIQGGELFFTVVLNPISIFMTHLSNYGNDRLGLYTFVNLANFVQSWTNLRLQTLPPVQLAHKYFELFPDQKDPLWQNPCDDKRHRDIWSKEKTCDRLPKFLVIGPQKTGTTALYLFLVMHPSILSNSPSPKTFEEVQFFNRNNYHRGIDWYMDFFPVPSNVTTDFLFEKSANYFHSEEAPKRAASLVPKAKIITILIDPSDRAYSWYQHQRSHEDPAALKFSFYEVISAGPRAPSELRALQKRCLVPGWYASHIERWLVYFPPFQLLIIDGQQLRTDPATVMDEVQKFLGVSPHYNYSEALTFDSHKGFWCQLLEEGKTKCLGKSKGRKYPPMDPDSRAFLSSYYRDHNVELSKLLHRLGQPLPSWLRQELQKEGKKTLNLKLLAKTEFPHSTLTHIHGSSIAMDKMNMITSLSSESASGKSCSFYKVFNIQYGYLLYKTEVQRIYALLSPLKKRKSRMLRPRCALSRVNSSSGDAVDHKLWGSGQQRKCSHTHEKASPARSCCLLLICVQIRAARLSTMSTNTPKRSDSRKTKQNN
;
A
#
# COMPACT_ATOMS: atom_id res chain seq x y z
N MET A 1 4.20 -48.87 68.59
CA MET A 1 5.52 -48.27 68.26
C MET A 1 5.75 -47.99 66.78
N LYS A 2 5.73 -48.97 65.83
CA LYS A 2 6.14 -48.73 64.42
C LYS A 2 5.48 -47.51 63.76
N LEU A 3 4.16 -47.34 63.86
CA LEU A 3 3.41 -46.24 63.21
C LEU A 3 3.92 -44.83 63.59
N HIS A 4 4.31 -44.63 64.86
CA HIS A 4 4.77 -43.32 65.36
C HIS A 4 6.12 -42.90 64.75
N ARG A 5 7.04 -43.86 64.51
CA ARG A 5 8.30 -43.62 63.78
C ARG A 5 8.08 -43.26 62.31
N HIS A 6 7.03 -43.79 61.67
CA HIS A 6 6.66 -43.38 60.32
C HIS A 6 6.08 -41.96 60.30
N PHE A 7 5.18 -41.62 61.23
CA PHE A 7 4.63 -40.26 61.34
C PHE A 7 5.73 -39.21 61.59
N GLN A 8 6.63 -39.44 62.54
CA GLN A 8 7.79 -38.56 62.77
C GLN A 8 8.66 -38.40 61.52
N ARG A 9 8.96 -39.49 60.79
CA ARG A 9 9.71 -39.41 59.52
C ARG A 9 8.99 -38.59 58.45
N THR A 10 7.68 -38.74 58.31
CA THR A 10 6.88 -37.94 57.35
C THR A 10 6.84 -36.46 57.74
N VAL A 11 6.70 -36.13 59.03
CA VAL A 11 6.75 -34.74 59.53
C VAL A 11 8.13 -34.11 59.30
N ILE A 12 9.22 -34.85 59.58
CA ILE A 12 10.59 -34.38 59.31
C ILE A 12 10.83 -34.19 57.80
N LEU A 13 10.31 -35.09 56.95
CA LEU A 13 10.35 -34.93 55.49
C LEU A 13 9.54 -33.72 55.00
N LEU A 14 8.35 -33.45 55.56
CA LEU A 14 7.58 -32.25 55.21
C LEU A 14 8.31 -30.97 55.65
N ALA A 15 8.81 -30.94 56.89
CA ALA A 15 9.53 -29.79 57.45
C ALA A 15 10.80 -29.49 56.64
N THR A 16 11.59 -30.50 56.30
CA THR A 16 12.77 -30.32 55.44
C THR A 16 12.40 -29.90 54.02
N PHE A 17 11.31 -30.41 53.43
CA PHE A 17 10.86 -29.91 52.12
C PHE A 17 10.39 -28.45 52.18
N CYS A 18 9.70 -28.05 53.25
CA CYS A 18 9.29 -26.66 53.47
C CYS A 18 10.51 -25.75 53.64
N MET A 19 11.48 -26.13 54.48
CA MET A 19 12.72 -25.37 54.66
C MET A 19 13.52 -25.25 53.36
N VAL A 20 13.67 -26.32 52.58
CA VAL A 20 14.32 -26.27 51.25
C VAL A 20 13.53 -25.38 50.28
N SER A 21 12.20 -25.44 50.29
CA SER A 21 11.37 -24.55 49.47
C SER A 21 11.50 -23.08 49.88
N ILE A 22 11.59 -22.78 51.18
CA ILE A 22 11.82 -21.43 51.70
C ILE A 22 13.22 -20.95 51.34
N ILE A 23 14.26 -21.78 51.45
CA ILE A 23 15.63 -21.44 51.05
C ILE A 23 15.72 -21.20 49.54
N ILE A 24 15.03 -21.98 48.71
CA ILE A 24 14.98 -21.76 47.25
C ILE A 24 14.22 -20.46 46.92
N SER A 25 13.05 -20.22 47.54
CA SER A 25 12.31 -18.97 47.35
C SER A 25 13.10 -17.75 47.84
N ALA A 26 13.79 -17.87 48.97
CA ALA A 26 14.67 -16.82 49.50
C ALA A 26 15.90 -16.61 48.60
N TYR A 27 16.46 -17.66 47.99
CA TYR A 27 17.54 -17.54 47.01
C TYR A 27 17.08 -16.82 45.73
N TYR A 28 15.89 -17.13 45.22
CA TYR A 28 15.33 -16.42 44.05
C TYR A 28 14.87 -14.99 44.38
N LEU A 29 14.31 -14.74 45.57
CA LEU A 29 14.02 -13.39 46.05
C LEU A 29 15.31 -12.58 46.26
N TYR A 30 16.33 -13.16 46.88
CA TYR A 30 17.60 -12.48 47.15
C TYR A 30 18.42 -12.23 45.87
N ASN A 31 18.44 -13.17 44.92
CA ASN A 31 19.06 -12.92 43.61
C ASN A 31 18.22 -11.97 42.75
N GLY A 32 16.89 -12.00 42.83
CA GLY A 32 16.03 -10.98 42.21
C GLY A 32 16.33 -9.60 42.76
N TYR A 33 16.35 -9.46 44.09
CA TYR A 33 16.69 -8.22 44.80
C TYR A 33 18.15 -7.79 44.59
N LYS A 34 19.06 -8.73 44.34
CA LYS A 34 20.44 -8.40 43.94
C LYS A 34 20.50 -7.93 42.47
N GLN A 35 19.66 -8.46 41.60
CA GLN A 35 19.50 -7.98 40.22
C GLN A 35 18.79 -6.62 40.16
N GLU A 36 17.93 -6.30 41.14
CA GLU A 36 17.37 -4.95 41.35
C GLU A 36 18.40 -3.98 41.98
N ASN A 37 19.26 -4.43 42.90
CA ASN A 37 20.33 -3.58 43.44
C ASN A 37 21.50 -3.35 42.47
N GLU A 38 21.79 -4.27 41.54
CA GLU A 38 22.65 -4.00 40.38
C GLU A 38 22.00 -3.04 39.36
N LEU A 39 20.71 -2.73 39.50
CA LEU A 39 20.00 -1.66 38.79
C LEU A 39 19.90 -0.35 39.60
N SER A 40 20.54 -0.26 40.78
CA SER A 40 20.50 0.92 41.66
C SER A 40 21.87 1.41 42.16
N GLU A 41 22.97 1.10 41.46
CA GLU A 41 24.06 2.07 41.44
C GLU A 41 23.59 3.31 40.66
N MET A 42 23.75 4.50 41.25
CA MET A 42 23.66 5.75 40.49
C MET A 42 24.85 5.83 39.52
N ALA A 43 24.68 5.19 38.37
CA ALA A 43 25.63 5.26 37.28
C ALA A 43 25.72 6.71 36.82
N LEU A 44 26.79 7.39 37.22
CA LEU A 44 27.24 8.66 36.65
C LEU A 44 27.05 8.61 35.14
N GLU A 45 26.30 9.57 34.58
CA GLU A 45 26.02 9.59 33.15
C GLU A 45 27.33 9.87 32.40
N VAL A 46 27.99 8.80 31.97
CA VAL A 46 29.16 8.85 31.09
C VAL A 46 28.69 9.38 29.74
N ASP A 47 28.73 10.70 29.60
CA ASP A 47 28.40 11.38 28.37
C ASP A 47 29.36 10.96 27.25
N CYS A 48 28.85 10.97 26.03
CA CYS A 48 29.61 10.68 24.82
C CYS A 48 30.68 11.75 24.55
N GLY A 49 30.53 12.96 25.13
CA GLY A 49 31.53 14.01 25.15
C GLY A 49 32.80 13.69 25.96
N ASP A 50 32.73 12.83 26.98
CA ASP A 50 33.87 12.53 27.86
C ASP A 50 34.87 11.51 27.26
N LEU A 51 34.74 11.22 25.97
CA LEU A 51 35.69 10.42 25.19
C LEU A 51 36.95 11.24 24.81
N GLN A 52 37.59 11.84 25.81
CA GLN A 52 38.75 12.76 25.69
C GLN A 52 40.04 12.12 25.10
N HIS A 53 39.99 10.86 24.69
CA HIS A 53 41.10 10.09 24.08
C HIS A 53 40.77 9.50 22.71
N LEU A 54 39.88 10.16 21.95
CA LEU A 54 39.75 9.93 20.51
C LEU A 54 40.95 10.58 19.77
N PRO A 55 41.72 9.86 18.94
CA PRO A 55 42.99 10.36 18.36
C PRO A 55 42.79 11.29 17.15
N TYR A 56 41.77 12.16 17.19
CA TYR A 56 41.33 12.99 16.08
C TYR A 56 41.29 14.47 16.51
N ARG A 57 42.14 15.31 15.93
CA ARG A 57 41.96 16.77 16.04
C ARG A 57 40.67 17.16 15.32
N LEU A 58 39.70 17.73 16.05
CA LEU A 58 38.69 18.57 15.41
C LEU A 58 39.42 19.73 14.71
N MET A 59 39.12 19.92 13.42
CA MET A 59 39.30 21.20 12.75
C MET A 59 37.93 21.87 12.64
N GLU A 60 37.90 23.19 12.76
CA GLU A 60 36.69 23.95 12.40
C GLU A 60 36.36 23.69 10.93
N VAL A 61 35.15 23.16 10.68
CA VAL A 61 34.65 22.95 9.33
C VAL A 61 34.33 24.31 8.72
N LYS A 62 35.29 24.88 7.99
CA LYS A 62 34.97 25.95 7.03
C LYS A 62 33.89 25.41 6.10
N PRO A 63 32.75 26.11 5.93
CA PRO A 63 31.68 25.62 5.08
C PRO A 63 32.21 25.45 3.66
N ALA A 64 32.15 24.21 3.16
CA ALA A 64 32.33 23.94 1.75
C ALA A 64 31.35 24.83 0.97
N LYS A 65 31.75 25.32 -0.22
CA LYS A 65 30.85 26.13 -1.06
C LYS A 65 29.54 25.36 -1.25
N LEU A 66 28.45 25.94 -0.77
CA LEU A 66 27.10 25.47 -1.08
C LEU A 66 26.97 25.48 -2.61
N SER A 67 27.00 24.28 -3.20
CA SER A 67 26.67 24.10 -4.61
C SER A 67 25.25 24.58 -4.84
N ASP A 68 24.96 25.09 -6.04
CA ASP A 68 23.61 25.52 -6.41
C ASP A 68 22.70 24.29 -6.61
N ALA A 69 22.21 23.77 -5.48
CA ALA A 69 21.33 22.63 -5.41
C ALA A 69 19.97 22.90 -6.09
N SER A 70 19.68 24.10 -6.61
CA SER A 70 18.50 24.33 -7.46
C SER A 70 18.60 23.62 -8.83
N ARG A 71 19.83 23.29 -9.28
CA ARG A 71 20.13 22.62 -10.55
C ARG A 71 19.67 21.15 -10.62
N THR A 72 19.15 20.58 -9.53
CA THR A 72 18.69 19.17 -9.46
C THR A 72 17.19 19.03 -9.17
N ASP A 73 16.60 17.96 -9.70
CA ASP A 73 15.28 17.45 -9.29
C ASP A 73 15.36 16.71 -7.95
N THR A 74 14.28 16.77 -7.17
CA THR A 74 14.19 16.22 -5.80
C THR A 74 13.97 14.69 -5.78
N THR A 75 14.69 13.98 -6.65
CA THR A 75 14.60 12.52 -6.81
C THR A 75 15.87 11.88 -6.27
N VAL A 76 15.74 10.81 -5.49
CA VAL A 76 16.86 9.99 -5.01
C VAL A 76 17.12 8.84 -5.98
N LEU A 77 18.34 8.67 -6.46
CA LEU A 77 18.73 7.48 -7.24
C LEU A 77 19.17 6.37 -6.28
N VAL A 78 18.47 5.25 -6.25
CA VAL A 78 18.74 4.12 -5.34
C VAL A 78 19.25 2.93 -6.15
N PHE A 79 20.55 2.65 -6.04
CA PHE A 79 21.17 1.47 -6.62
C PHE A 79 21.04 0.27 -5.67
N VAL A 80 20.24 -0.71 -6.07
CA VAL A 80 19.98 -1.96 -5.32
C VAL A 80 20.68 -3.16 -5.96
N GLU A 81 20.93 -4.22 -5.19
CA GLU A 81 21.44 -5.48 -5.73
C GLU A 81 20.37 -6.32 -6.43
N SER A 82 19.10 -6.15 -6.05
CA SER A 82 17.93 -6.68 -6.76
C SER A 82 16.67 -5.92 -6.38
N GLN A 83 15.56 -6.11 -7.11
CA GLN A 83 14.26 -5.51 -6.73
C GLN A 83 13.72 -5.99 -5.36
N TYR A 84 14.26 -7.10 -4.82
CA TYR A 84 13.74 -7.78 -3.62
C TYR A 84 14.74 -7.82 -2.46
N SER A 85 15.84 -7.07 -2.53
CA SER A 85 16.85 -7.05 -1.48
C SER A 85 16.37 -6.28 -0.24
N SER A 86 16.64 -6.82 0.95
CA SER A 86 16.04 -6.33 2.20
C SER A 86 16.43 -4.89 2.51
N LEU A 87 17.70 -4.53 2.32
CA LEU A 87 18.20 -3.20 2.63
C LEU A 87 17.73 -2.17 1.60
N GLY A 88 17.68 -2.55 0.31
CA GLY A 88 17.01 -1.77 -0.73
C GLY A 88 15.55 -1.46 -0.35
N GLN A 89 14.80 -2.46 0.10
CA GLN A 89 13.41 -2.30 0.55
C GLN A 89 13.28 -1.46 1.85
N ASP A 90 14.19 -1.58 2.82
CA ASP A 90 14.24 -0.69 4.00
C ASP A 90 14.50 0.78 3.60
N ILE A 91 15.43 1.03 2.66
CA ILE A 91 15.73 2.36 2.12
C ILE A 91 14.49 2.94 1.42
N ILE A 92 13.88 2.17 0.51
CA ILE A 92 12.66 2.55 -0.21
C ILE A 92 11.53 2.87 0.78
N MET A 93 11.32 2.03 1.80
CA MET A 93 10.29 2.25 2.83
C MET A 93 10.46 3.59 3.57
N ILE A 94 11.70 4.00 3.90
CA ILE A 94 11.96 5.28 4.56
C ILE A 94 11.67 6.45 3.60
N LEU A 95 12.07 6.36 2.34
CA LEU A 95 11.82 7.38 1.32
C LEU A 95 10.32 7.51 1.01
N GLU A 96 9.61 6.39 0.83
CA GLU A 96 8.15 6.34 0.64
C GLU A 96 7.39 6.97 1.81
N SER A 97 7.76 6.61 3.05
CA SER A 97 7.12 7.14 4.26
C SER A 97 7.37 8.63 4.44
N SER A 98 8.58 9.10 4.09
CA SER A 98 8.95 10.53 4.06
C SER A 98 8.35 11.28 2.86
N ARG A 99 7.68 10.57 1.94
CA ARG A 99 7.10 11.07 0.68
C ARG A 99 8.12 11.68 -0.30
N PHE A 100 9.39 11.27 -0.20
CA PHE A 100 10.45 11.70 -1.11
C PHE A 100 10.41 10.88 -2.42
N GLN A 101 10.63 11.55 -3.56
CA GLN A 101 10.66 10.88 -4.85
C GLN A 101 11.96 10.08 -5.00
N TYR A 102 11.90 8.91 -5.63
CA TYR A 102 13.06 8.05 -5.86
C TYR A 102 12.94 7.29 -7.19
N HIS A 103 14.09 6.84 -7.69
CA HIS A 103 14.22 5.96 -8.84
C HIS A 103 15.09 4.78 -8.42
N ILE A 104 14.60 3.54 -8.61
CA ILE A 104 15.34 2.31 -8.30
C ILE A 104 16.05 1.86 -9.56
N GLU A 105 17.35 1.60 -9.46
CA GLU A 105 18.14 0.98 -10.53
C GLU A 105 18.87 -0.25 -10.00
N ILE A 106 18.98 -1.32 -10.79
CA ILE A 106 19.77 -2.49 -10.39
C ILE A 106 21.23 -2.17 -10.68
N ALA A 107 22.07 -2.15 -9.63
CA ALA A 107 23.46 -1.69 -9.70
C ALA A 107 24.25 -2.40 -10.82
N PRO A 108 24.59 -1.71 -11.94
CA PRO A 108 25.11 -2.37 -13.13
C PRO A 108 26.50 -2.93 -12.89
N GLY A 109 26.67 -4.24 -13.11
CA GLY A 109 27.98 -4.90 -13.03
C GLY A 109 28.85 -4.67 -14.26
N LYS A 110 28.21 -4.58 -15.44
CA LYS A 110 28.77 -4.19 -16.75
C LYS A 110 27.62 -3.67 -17.63
N GLY A 111 27.24 -2.41 -17.45
CA GLY A 111 26.12 -1.80 -18.17
C GLY A 111 26.10 -0.29 -17.97
N ASP A 112 25.34 0.41 -18.80
CA ASP A 112 25.28 1.88 -18.79
C ASP A 112 24.54 2.41 -17.55
N LEU A 113 24.98 3.56 -17.05
CA LEU A 113 24.24 4.31 -16.02
C LEU A 113 22.93 4.89 -16.58
N PRO A 114 21.86 4.98 -15.77
CA PRO A 114 20.65 5.70 -16.15
C PRO A 114 20.94 7.18 -16.40
N ALA A 115 20.18 7.82 -17.29
CA ALA A 115 20.41 9.21 -17.67
C ALA A 115 20.42 10.16 -16.45
N LEU A 116 21.60 10.71 -16.14
CA LEU A 116 21.84 11.57 -14.98
C LEU A 116 21.33 13.00 -15.17
N THR A 117 21.16 13.45 -16.43
CA THR A 117 20.70 14.80 -16.77
C THR A 117 19.58 14.78 -17.81
N GLU A 118 18.82 15.87 -17.89
CA GLU A 118 17.95 16.20 -19.00
C GLU A 118 17.94 17.71 -19.22
N LYS A 119 18.11 18.17 -20.47
CA LYS A 119 18.00 19.59 -20.85
C LYS A 119 18.82 20.54 -19.93
N SER A 120 20.07 20.15 -19.64
CA SER A 120 21.04 20.81 -18.73
C SER A 120 20.69 20.87 -17.23
N ARG A 121 19.68 20.11 -16.79
CA ARG A 121 19.28 19.93 -15.38
C ARG A 121 19.65 18.53 -14.90
N GLY A 122 20.05 18.38 -13.63
CA GLY A 122 20.37 17.09 -13.02
C GLY A 122 19.12 16.36 -12.53
N LYS A 123 18.98 15.07 -12.83
CA LYS A 123 17.77 14.27 -12.51
C LYS A 123 17.68 13.84 -11.05
N TYR A 124 18.79 13.85 -10.32
CA TYR A 124 18.88 13.29 -8.97
C TYR A 124 19.62 14.23 -8.03
N ILE A 125 19.06 14.47 -6.85
CA ILE A 125 19.66 15.30 -5.80
C ILE A 125 20.58 14.50 -4.87
N LEU A 126 20.38 13.18 -4.80
CA LEU A 126 21.08 12.27 -3.90
C LEU A 126 21.20 10.90 -4.56
N ILE A 127 22.34 10.22 -4.36
CA ILE A 127 22.56 8.85 -4.80
C ILE A 127 22.74 7.95 -3.57
N VAL A 128 22.10 6.77 -3.56
CA VAL A 128 22.20 5.78 -2.49
C VAL A 128 22.61 4.43 -3.06
N TYR A 129 23.64 3.81 -2.51
CA TYR A 129 24.09 2.46 -2.85
C TYR A 129 23.80 1.48 -1.71
N GLU A 130 22.96 0.47 -1.96
CA GLU A 130 22.77 -0.68 -1.07
C GLU A 130 24.09 -1.44 -0.84
N ASN A 131 25.00 -1.41 -1.81
CA ASN A 131 26.34 -1.94 -1.69
C ASN A 131 27.36 -1.00 -2.35
N ILE A 132 28.11 -0.26 -1.54
CA ILE A 132 29.13 0.71 -2.01
C ILE A 132 30.25 0.05 -2.83
N LEU A 133 30.44 -1.27 -2.72
CA LEU A 133 31.38 -2.00 -3.58
C LEU A 133 30.98 -1.93 -5.07
N LYS A 134 29.71 -1.67 -5.40
CA LYS A 134 29.25 -1.42 -6.78
C LYS A 134 29.78 -0.10 -7.33
N TYR A 135 29.85 0.94 -6.51
CA TYR A 135 30.44 2.24 -6.85
C TYR A 135 31.97 2.20 -6.90
N ILE A 136 32.60 1.35 -6.09
CA ILE A 136 34.08 1.22 -6.01
C ILE A 136 34.64 0.33 -7.13
N ASN A 137 33.91 -0.71 -7.52
CA ASN A 137 34.28 -1.65 -8.60
C ASN A 137 33.60 -1.33 -9.94
N MET A 138 32.95 -0.18 -10.05
CA MET A 138 32.45 0.38 -11.31
C MET A 138 33.60 0.57 -12.31
N ASP A 139 33.33 0.42 -13.61
CA ASP A 139 34.33 0.72 -14.64
C ASP A 139 34.71 2.20 -14.64
N ALA A 140 35.90 2.51 -15.13
CA ALA A 140 36.46 3.87 -15.06
C ALA A 140 35.66 4.91 -15.85
N TRP A 141 34.87 4.52 -16.86
CA TRP A 141 34.09 5.46 -17.68
C TRP A 141 32.79 5.85 -16.97
N ASN A 142 31.97 4.87 -16.57
CA ASN A 142 30.77 5.13 -15.78
C ASN A 142 31.13 5.83 -14.47
N ARG A 143 32.23 5.42 -13.81
CA ARG A 143 32.68 6.03 -12.56
C ARG A 143 33.07 7.51 -12.75
N SER A 144 33.81 7.83 -13.81
CA SER A 144 34.19 9.21 -14.14
C SER A 144 32.98 10.07 -14.50
N LEU A 145 32.02 9.51 -15.25
CA LEU A 145 30.75 10.18 -15.58
C LEU A 145 29.94 10.51 -14.33
N LEU A 146 29.84 9.56 -13.39
CA LEU A 146 29.09 9.73 -12.15
C LEU A 146 29.78 10.70 -11.19
N ASP A 147 31.09 10.58 -10.99
CA ASP A 147 31.85 11.49 -10.12
C ASP A 147 31.83 12.92 -10.68
N LYS A 148 31.93 13.10 -12.00
CA LYS A 148 31.73 14.40 -12.64
C LYS A 148 30.32 14.96 -12.37
N TYR A 149 29.28 14.12 -12.47
CA TYR A 149 27.92 14.55 -12.14
C TYR A 149 27.79 14.99 -10.68
N CYS A 150 28.36 14.22 -9.74
CA CYS A 150 28.38 14.57 -8.32
C CYS A 150 29.06 15.92 -8.05
N VAL A 151 30.22 16.17 -8.67
CA VAL A 151 30.95 17.45 -8.52
C VAL A 151 30.24 18.62 -9.22
N GLU A 152 29.71 18.43 -10.44
CA GLU A 152 29.07 19.52 -11.20
C GLU A 152 27.72 19.96 -10.61
N TYR A 153 26.96 19.04 -10.01
CA TYR A 153 25.62 19.29 -9.46
C TYR A 153 25.58 19.32 -7.92
N GLY A 154 26.70 19.05 -7.23
CA GLY A 154 26.78 19.01 -5.76
C GLY A 154 26.03 17.84 -5.13
N VAL A 155 25.99 16.69 -5.80
CA VAL A 155 25.19 15.52 -5.37
C VAL A 155 26.03 14.62 -4.46
N GLY A 156 25.55 14.43 -3.22
CA GLY A 156 26.17 13.52 -2.26
C GLY A 156 25.84 12.05 -2.50
N VAL A 157 26.60 11.16 -1.84
CA VAL A 157 26.43 9.70 -1.95
C VAL A 157 26.26 9.03 -0.58
N ILE A 158 25.18 8.29 -0.38
CA ILE A 158 25.05 7.37 0.76
C ILE A 158 25.49 5.98 0.31
N GLY A 159 26.29 5.29 1.12
CA GLY A 159 26.79 3.95 0.83
C GLY A 159 26.65 3.00 2.00
N PHE A 160 26.12 1.81 1.76
CA PHE A 160 26.14 0.73 2.73
C PHE A 160 27.23 -0.28 2.39
N HIS A 161 27.88 -0.83 3.40
CA HIS A 161 28.83 -1.91 3.28
C HIS A 161 28.59 -2.95 4.39
N ARG A 162 28.56 -4.22 4.00
CA ARG A 162 28.40 -5.38 4.88
C ARG A 162 29.24 -6.51 4.31
N THR A 163 30.12 -7.09 5.12
CA THR A 163 30.94 -8.23 4.70
C THR A 163 30.07 -9.48 4.51
N SER A 164 30.24 -10.18 3.41
CA SER A 164 29.41 -11.34 3.01
C SER A 164 30.10 -12.70 3.21
N GLU A 165 31.42 -12.73 3.18
CA GLU A 165 32.23 -13.92 3.43
C GLU A 165 32.39 -14.13 4.95
N LYS A 166 32.48 -15.39 5.42
CA LYS A 166 32.48 -15.72 6.85
C LYS A 166 33.83 -15.52 7.58
N SER A 167 34.88 -15.13 6.87
CA SER A 167 36.19 -14.88 7.47
C SER A 167 36.23 -13.49 8.14
N LEU A 168 37.00 -13.38 9.23
CA LEU A 168 37.39 -12.07 9.76
C LEU A 168 38.31 -11.41 8.72
N GLN A 169 37.89 -10.29 8.16
CA GLN A 169 38.62 -9.60 7.10
C GLN A 169 38.97 -8.18 7.51
N SER A 170 40.24 -7.83 7.37
CA SER A 170 40.78 -6.48 7.48
C SER A 170 41.35 -6.06 6.13
N PHE A 171 40.81 -5.00 5.53
CA PHE A 171 41.29 -4.50 4.24
C PHE A 171 41.07 -2.98 4.11
N GLN A 172 41.77 -2.36 3.16
CA GLN A 172 41.57 -0.96 2.81
C GLN A 172 40.63 -0.89 1.59
N LEU A 173 39.59 -0.04 1.63
CA LEU A 173 38.74 0.17 0.46
C LEU A 173 39.53 0.91 -0.63
N LYS A 174 39.50 0.38 -1.87
CA LYS A 174 40.21 0.97 -3.01
C LYS A 174 39.77 2.42 -3.23
N GLY A 175 40.73 3.35 -3.13
CA GLY A 175 40.49 4.80 -3.26
C GLY A 175 40.18 5.53 -1.95
N PHE A 176 40.16 4.85 -0.80
CA PHE A 176 39.84 5.45 0.50
C PHE A 176 40.99 5.28 1.53
N PRO A 177 41.36 6.31 2.31
CA PRO A 177 42.49 6.28 3.25
C PRO A 177 42.09 5.78 4.65
N PHE A 178 41.26 4.74 4.74
CA PHE A 178 40.84 4.14 6.01
C PHE A 178 40.72 2.62 5.93
N SER A 179 40.94 1.94 7.06
CA SER A 179 40.84 0.48 7.17
C SER A 179 39.42 0.04 7.54
N VAL A 180 39.03 -1.11 7.03
CA VAL A 180 37.70 -1.71 7.19
C VAL A 180 37.85 -3.09 7.80
N TYR A 181 37.09 -3.38 8.87
CA TYR A 181 37.10 -4.66 9.57
C TYR A 181 35.70 -5.27 9.57
N GLY A 182 35.57 -6.46 8.96
CA GLY A 182 34.31 -7.17 8.78
C GLY A 182 34.04 -8.28 9.80
N ASN A 183 32.77 -8.70 9.88
CA ASN A 183 32.29 -9.82 10.69
C ASN A 183 32.56 -9.69 12.21
N LEU A 184 32.28 -8.51 12.75
CA LEU A 184 32.43 -8.23 14.17
C LEU A 184 31.09 -8.29 14.91
N ALA A 185 31.14 -8.72 16.16
CA ALA A 185 30.10 -8.41 17.14
C ALA A 185 30.48 -7.11 17.86
N VAL A 186 29.55 -6.16 17.98
CA VAL A 186 29.79 -4.86 18.62
C VAL A 186 28.82 -4.64 19.80
N LYS A 187 29.19 -3.72 20.68
CA LYS A 187 28.41 -3.30 21.85
C LYS A 187 28.68 -1.82 22.18
N ASP A 188 27.88 -1.27 23.09
CA ASP A 188 28.10 0.04 23.74
C ASP A 188 28.39 1.16 22.72
N CYS A 189 27.34 1.67 22.06
CA CYS A 189 27.49 2.64 20.95
C CYS A 189 27.01 4.05 21.32
N CYS A 190 27.68 5.04 20.73
CA CYS A 190 27.46 6.46 20.98
C CYS A 190 27.51 7.27 19.69
N ILE A 191 26.81 8.41 19.69
CA ILE A 191 26.72 9.33 18.55
C ILE A 191 27.76 10.44 18.77
N ASN A 192 28.46 10.86 17.72
CA ASN A 192 29.37 12.01 17.79
C ASN A 192 28.55 13.32 17.90
N PRO A 193 28.58 14.04 19.05
CA PRO A 193 27.78 15.27 19.23
C PRO A 193 28.20 16.41 18.31
N HIS A 194 29.41 16.34 17.73
CA HIS A 194 29.93 17.33 16.78
C HIS A 194 29.70 16.94 15.31
N SER A 195 28.90 15.90 15.02
CA SER A 195 28.59 15.52 13.64
C SER A 195 27.61 16.53 13.00
N PRO A 196 27.98 17.18 11.87
CA PRO A 196 27.12 18.18 11.23
C PRO A 196 25.90 17.58 10.52
N LEU A 197 25.81 16.24 10.46
CA LEU A 197 24.65 15.52 9.91
C LEU A 197 23.42 15.63 10.81
N LEU A 198 23.61 15.76 12.13
CA LEU A 198 22.54 15.61 13.12
C LEU A 198 21.51 16.74 13.01
N HIS A 199 20.27 16.38 12.70
CA HIS A 199 19.14 17.31 12.65
C HIS A 199 17.91 16.72 13.32
N MET A 200 17.51 15.52 12.91
CA MET A 200 16.49 14.67 13.52
C MET A 200 17.02 14.03 14.81
N THR A 201 18.25 13.50 14.76
CA THR A 201 18.85 12.71 15.84
C THR A 201 19.47 13.59 16.93
N LYS A 202 19.34 13.17 18.18
CA LYS A 202 19.92 13.84 19.36
C LYS A 202 21.04 12.98 19.93
N SER A 203 22.20 13.60 20.20
CA SER A 203 23.45 12.90 20.54
C SER A 203 23.64 12.50 22.01
N SER A 204 22.62 12.66 22.85
CA SER A 204 22.79 12.80 24.31
C SER A 204 22.89 11.52 25.14
N LYS A 205 22.98 10.32 24.55
CA LYS A 205 22.99 9.05 25.32
C LYS A 205 23.88 7.97 24.72
N LEU A 206 24.50 7.18 25.61
CA LEU A 206 25.22 5.94 25.31
C LEU A 206 24.25 4.75 25.30
N GLU A 207 24.06 4.12 24.15
CA GLU A 207 23.30 2.88 24.00
C GLU A 207 24.16 1.71 24.52
N LYS A 208 24.00 1.36 25.80
CA LYS A 208 24.72 0.27 26.47
C LYS A 208 24.19 -1.10 26.03
N GLY A 209 25.08 -2.09 25.90
CA GLY A 209 24.70 -3.47 25.58
C GLY A 209 25.01 -3.91 24.16
N SER A 210 24.51 -5.07 23.75
CA SER A 210 24.89 -5.74 22.51
C SER A 210 24.06 -5.28 21.32
N LEU A 211 24.68 -4.85 20.22
CA LEU A 211 23.92 -4.50 19.01
C LEU A 211 23.44 -5.76 18.27
N PRO A 212 22.39 -5.66 17.42
CA PRO A 212 21.85 -6.82 16.71
C PRO A 212 22.86 -7.45 15.73
N GLY A 213 23.04 -8.77 15.79
CA GLY A 213 23.91 -9.51 14.87
C GLY A 213 25.40 -9.59 15.28
N THR A 214 26.19 -10.24 14.43
CA THR A 214 27.65 -10.45 14.60
C THR A 214 28.42 -10.26 13.30
N ASP A 215 27.77 -9.65 12.33
CA ASP A 215 28.18 -9.44 10.94
C ASP A 215 28.45 -7.94 10.66
N TRP A 216 28.81 -7.20 11.70
CA TRP A 216 29.10 -5.78 11.58
C TRP A 216 30.42 -5.55 10.86
N THR A 217 30.42 -4.54 10.01
CA THR A 217 31.63 -3.93 9.50
C THR A 217 31.88 -2.63 10.27
N VAL A 218 33.13 -2.34 10.61
CA VAL A 218 33.52 -1.09 11.28
C VAL A 218 34.70 -0.44 10.57
N PHE A 219 34.77 0.88 10.67
CA PHE A 219 35.79 1.71 10.04
C PHE A 219 36.80 2.21 11.07
N GLN A 220 38.08 2.11 10.74
CA GLN A 220 39.18 2.77 11.47
C GLN A 220 39.70 3.94 10.63
N ILE A 221 39.22 5.14 10.97
CA ILE A 221 39.69 6.39 10.39
C ILE A 221 41.00 6.80 11.09
N ASN A 222 42.03 7.12 10.30
CA ASN A 222 43.24 7.82 10.74
C ASN A 222 43.50 9.08 9.86
N HIS A 223 42.44 9.70 9.30
CA HIS A 223 42.56 10.74 8.28
C HIS A 223 41.50 11.86 8.45
N SER A 224 41.92 13.12 8.44
CA SER A 224 41.10 14.28 8.80
C SER A 224 39.93 14.60 7.86
N ALA A 225 39.94 14.07 6.63
CA ALA A 225 38.80 14.20 5.69
C ALA A 225 37.58 13.34 6.05
N TYR A 226 37.67 12.48 7.08
CA TYR A 226 36.58 11.59 7.49
C TYR A 226 36.23 11.83 8.96
N GLN A 227 34.94 12.04 9.23
CA GLN A 227 34.42 12.22 10.58
C GLN A 227 33.59 10.99 11.00
N PRO A 228 33.88 10.36 12.15
CA PRO A 228 33.01 9.31 12.71
C PRO A 228 31.68 9.90 13.18
N VAL A 229 30.57 9.21 12.91
CA VAL A 229 29.20 9.66 13.21
C VAL A 229 28.57 8.82 14.34
N ILE A 230 28.69 7.50 14.24
CA ILE A 230 28.40 6.56 15.35
C ILE A 230 29.68 5.79 15.64
N PHE A 231 30.06 5.72 16.91
CA PHE A 231 31.09 4.82 17.43
C PHE A 231 30.47 3.61 18.14
N ALA A 232 31.15 2.47 18.14
CA ALA A 232 30.82 1.31 18.98
C ALA A 232 32.09 0.60 19.46
N LYS A 233 32.00 -0.14 20.58
CA LYS A 233 33.07 -1.00 21.07
C LYS A 233 32.98 -2.39 20.43
N VAL A 234 34.10 -2.89 19.91
CA VAL A 234 34.18 -4.25 19.35
C VAL A 234 34.25 -5.28 20.48
N LYS A 235 33.44 -6.35 20.41
CA LYS A 235 33.61 -7.55 21.23
C LYS A 235 34.76 -8.38 20.64
N THR A 236 35.75 -8.68 21.47
CA THR A 236 37.06 -9.23 21.10
C THR A 236 37.05 -10.46 20.18
N PRO A 237 37.66 -10.37 18.99
CA PRO A 237 38.28 -11.50 18.29
C PRO A 237 39.79 -11.44 18.52
N GLU A 238 40.38 -12.49 19.11
CA GLU A 238 41.81 -12.47 19.49
C GLU A 238 42.78 -12.78 18.33
N ASN A 239 42.24 -13.07 17.13
CA ASN A 239 42.97 -13.56 15.96
C ASN A 239 42.95 -12.60 14.75
N LEU A 240 42.92 -11.27 14.98
CA LEU A 240 42.95 -10.25 13.92
C LEU A 240 44.36 -9.66 13.74
N SER A 241 44.71 -9.38 12.48
CA SER A 241 45.99 -8.79 12.07
C SER A 241 45.75 -7.59 11.14
N PRO A 242 46.04 -6.34 11.55
CA PRO A 242 46.57 -5.93 12.84
C PRO A 242 45.56 -6.15 13.99
N PRO A 243 46.03 -6.28 15.25
CA PRO A 243 45.16 -6.55 16.39
C PRO A 243 44.25 -5.37 16.73
N ILE A 244 42.97 -5.65 16.94
CA ILE A 244 41.99 -4.69 17.45
C ILE A 244 42.33 -4.34 18.91
N SER A 245 42.48 -3.05 19.22
CA SER A 245 42.76 -2.58 20.57
C SER A 245 41.57 -2.85 21.50
N LYS A 246 41.76 -3.72 22.51
CA LYS A 246 40.69 -4.11 23.44
C LYS A 246 40.13 -2.87 24.15
N GLY A 247 38.84 -2.59 23.94
CA GLY A 247 38.12 -1.47 24.55
C GLY A 247 38.08 -0.18 23.71
N ALA A 248 38.81 -0.10 22.59
CA ALA A 248 38.76 1.05 21.69
C ALA A 248 37.42 1.16 20.95
N PHE A 249 37.06 2.39 20.60
CA PHE A 249 35.88 2.72 19.81
C PHE A 249 36.22 2.71 18.30
N TYR A 250 35.38 2.04 17.52
CA TYR A 250 35.45 2.02 16.05
C TYR A 250 34.16 2.60 15.47
N ALA A 251 34.23 3.22 14.29
CA ALA A 251 33.05 3.85 13.71
C ALA A 251 32.16 2.82 12.98
N THR A 252 30.85 2.82 13.24
CA THR A 252 29.88 2.05 12.44
C THR A 252 29.26 2.88 11.33
N VAL A 253 29.30 4.22 11.45
CA VAL A 253 28.91 5.17 10.40
C VAL A 253 29.94 6.30 10.32
N ILE A 254 30.35 6.67 9.12
CA ILE A 254 31.34 7.72 8.85
C ILE A 254 30.86 8.72 7.79
N HIS A 255 31.30 9.97 7.91
CA HIS A 255 31.05 11.07 6.98
C HIS A 255 32.36 11.42 6.27
N ASP A 256 32.42 11.19 4.96
CA ASP A 256 33.43 11.73 4.05
C ASP A 256 33.09 13.18 3.75
N LEU A 257 33.97 14.10 4.15
CA LEU A 257 33.80 15.54 3.97
C LEU A 257 34.02 15.98 2.51
N GLY A 258 34.43 15.07 1.61
CA GLY A 258 34.66 15.34 0.20
C GLY A 258 35.95 16.11 -0.09
N LEU A 259 36.87 16.22 0.89
CA LEU A 259 38.10 17.03 0.76
C LEU A 259 39.13 16.48 -0.24
N HIS A 260 38.96 15.25 -0.73
CA HIS A 260 39.87 14.61 -1.67
C HIS A 260 39.41 14.74 -3.14
N ASP A 261 38.10 14.59 -3.41
CA ASP A 261 37.55 14.53 -4.76
C ASP A 261 36.30 15.41 -4.98
N GLY A 262 35.91 16.20 -3.99
CA GLY A 262 34.76 17.11 -4.06
C GLY A 262 33.39 16.47 -3.76
N ILE A 263 33.33 15.18 -3.43
CA ILE A 263 32.07 14.44 -3.26
C ILE A 263 31.87 14.07 -1.80
N GLN A 264 30.84 14.65 -1.16
CA GLN A 264 30.48 14.29 0.22
C GLN A 264 29.75 12.95 0.28
N ARG A 265 30.08 12.11 1.27
CA ARG A 265 29.52 10.76 1.41
C ARG A 265 29.21 10.38 2.84
N VAL A 266 28.17 9.58 3.07
CA VAL A 266 27.92 8.94 4.38
C VAL A 266 27.93 7.44 4.19
N LEU A 267 28.82 6.75 4.89
CA LEU A 267 29.07 5.31 4.74
C LEU A 267 28.69 4.55 6.01
N PHE A 268 27.86 3.52 5.85
CA PHE A 268 27.33 2.67 6.91
C PHE A 268 27.97 1.28 6.87
N GLY A 269 28.46 0.79 8.01
CA GLY A 269 29.11 -0.52 8.18
C GLY A 269 28.16 -1.68 8.51
N ASN A 270 26.85 -1.43 8.54
CA ASN A 270 25.83 -2.47 8.53
C ASN A 270 24.54 -1.92 7.90
N ASN A 271 23.57 -2.80 7.65
CA ASN A 271 22.24 -2.46 7.16
C ASN A 271 21.42 -1.60 8.15
N LEU A 272 20.17 -1.35 7.78
CA LEU A 272 19.21 -0.55 8.53
C LEU A 272 18.47 -1.32 9.64
N ASN A 273 18.81 -2.57 9.97
CA ASN A 273 18.13 -3.30 11.05
C ASN A 273 18.36 -2.66 12.43
N PHE A 274 19.44 -1.89 12.60
CA PHE A 274 19.70 -1.13 13.82
C PHE A 274 19.05 0.25 13.76
N TRP A 275 18.33 0.62 14.83
CA TRP A 275 17.46 1.79 14.83
C TRP A 275 18.23 3.12 14.73
N LEU A 276 19.43 3.24 15.33
CA LEU A 276 20.29 4.41 15.12
C LEU A 276 20.80 4.53 13.67
N HIS A 277 21.01 3.42 12.95
CA HIS A 277 21.36 3.50 11.52
C HIS A 277 20.19 4.06 10.70
N LYS A 278 18.92 3.75 11.04
CA LYS A 278 17.74 4.38 10.41
C LYS A 278 17.67 5.89 10.69
N LEU A 279 17.92 6.33 11.94
CA LEU A 279 17.94 7.75 12.28
C LEU A 279 19.05 8.52 11.56
N ILE A 280 20.29 8.02 11.58
CA ILE A 280 21.41 8.64 10.87
C ILE A 280 21.25 8.57 9.35
N PHE A 281 20.52 7.59 8.80
CA PHE A 281 20.16 7.59 7.38
C PHE A 281 19.18 8.73 7.02
N ILE A 282 18.17 8.99 7.85
CA ILE A 282 17.25 10.13 7.67
C ILE A 282 18.03 11.46 7.73
N ASP A 283 18.96 11.59 8.68
CA ASP A 283 19.84 12.75 8.79
C ASP A 283 20.82 12.89 7.61
N ALA A 284 21.38 11.79 7.10
CA ALA A 284 22.24 11.81 5.91
C ALA A 284 21.47 12.23 4.64
N VAL A 285 20.23 11.78 4.45
CA VAL A 285 19.35 12.22 3.35
C VAL A 285 19.04 13.71 3.46
N SER A 286 18.73 14.19 4.68
CA SER A 286 18.49 15.60 4.98
C SER A 286 19.73 16.47 4.69
N PHE A 287 20.90 16.05 5.18
CA PHE A 287 22.16 16.80 5.04
C PHE A 287 22.66 16.85 3.59
N LEU A 288 22.84 15.68 2.95
CA LEU A 288 23.42 15.58 1.60
C LEU A 288 22.50 16.12 0.49
N SER A 289 21.21 16.33 0.78
CA SER A 289 20.28 17.03 -0.13
C SER A 289 20.25 18.55 0.08
N GLY A 290 21.15 19.13 0.87
CA GLY A 290 21.14 20.55 1.20
C GLY A 290 19.87 20.98 1.94
N LYS A 291 19.30 20.08 2.76
CA LYS A 291 18.00 20.21 3.44
C LYS A 291 16.77 20.36 2.52
N ARG A 292 16.89 19.95 1.25
CA ARG A 292 15.73 19.89 0.31
C ARG A 292 14.88 18.62 0.50
N LEU A 293 15.43 17.55 1.09
CA LEU A 293 14.71 16.32 1.47
C LEU A 293 14.68 16.19 3.01
N THR A 294 13.96 17.08 3.66
CA THR A 294 13.90 17.20 5.13
C THR A 294 12.46 17.29 5.61
N LEU A 295 12.11 16.49 6.62
CA LEU A 295 10.85 16.63 7.36
C LEU A 295 11.03 17.68 8.47
N SER A 296 9.97 18.41 8.84
CA SER A 296 10.00 19.28 10.04
C SER A 296 10.38 18.48 11.29
N LEU A 297 10.82 19.17 12.35
CA LEU A 297 10.97 18.60 13.69
C LEU A 297 9.64 18.55 14.48
N ASP A 298 8.59 19.22 14.00
CA ASP A 298 7.28 19.22 14.66
C ASP A 298 6.50 17.93 14.38
N ARG A 299 5.94 17.30 15.42
CA ARG A 299 5.08 16.12 15.30
C ARG A 299 3.76 16.34 16.03
N TYR A 300 2.68 16.14 15.28
CA TYR A 300 1.33 16.21 15.81
C TYR A 300 0.84 14.80 16.15
N ILE A 301 0.58 14.55 17.44
CA ILE A 301 0.09 13.28 17.96
C ILE A 301 -1.33 13.49 18.50
N LEU A 302 -2.25 12.62 18.11
CA LEU A 302 -3.58 12.48 18.69
C LEU A 302 -3.77 11.01 19.08
N VAL A 303 -4.31 10.75 20.27
CA VAL A 303 -4.63 9.39 20.74
C VAL A 303 -6.13 9.31 20.93
N ASP A 304 -6.77 8.62 19.99
CA ASP A 304 -8.19 8.34 20.00
C ASP A 304 -8.44 6.99 20.70
N ILE A 305 -9.20 7.01 21.79
CA ILE A 305 -9.66 5.86 22.56
C ILE A 305 -11.08 5.52 22.10
N ASP A 306 -11.21 4.55 21.19
CA ASP A 306 -12.52 4.04 20.75
C ASP A 306 -13.16 3.16 21.85
N ASP A 307 -14.39 2.68 21.61
CA ASP A 307 -15.10 1.71 22.45
C ASP A 307 -15.39 2.15 23.90
N ILE A 308 -15.47 3.46 24.17
CA ILE A 308 -15.91 3.98 25.48
C ILE A 308 -17.34 3.50 25.76
N PHE A 309 -17.53 2.93 26.96
CA PHE A 309 -18.67 2.14 27.44
C PHE A 309 -18.88 0.75 26.78
N VAL A 310 -18.21 0.39 25.67
CA VAL A 310 -18.51 -0.87 24.92
C VAL A 310 -17.85 -2.13 25.54
N GLY A 311 -16.85 -1.96 26.41
CA GLY A 311 -16.07 -3.05 26.99
C GLY A 311 -16.93 -4.10 27.73
N LYS A 312 -16.52 -5.37 27.67
CA LYS A 312 -17.17 -6.45 28.43
C LYS A 312 -16.78 -6.39 29.91
N GLU A 313 -17.63 -6.93 30.77
CA GLU A 313 -17.34 -7.22 32.17
C GLU A 313 -15.92 -7.81 32.35
N GLY A 314 -15.14 -7.21 33.26
CA GLY A 314 -13.73 -7.56 33.53
C GLY A 314 -12.72 -7.01 32.52
N THR A 315 -13.14 -6.21 31.55
CA THR A 315 -12.28 -5.57 30.54
C THR A 315 -12.46 -4.05 30.46
N ARG A 316 -13.27 -3.45 31.33
CA ARG A 316 -13.51 -2.01 31.37
C ARG A 316 -12.46 -1.31 32.25
N MET A 317 -12.60 0.00 32.40
CA MET A 317 -11.84 0.80 33.36
C MET A 317 -12.64 0.91 34.65
N ASN A 318 -12.01 0.67 35.80
CA ASN A 318 -12.58 1.06 37.10
C ASN A 318 -12.12 2.47 37.52
N THR A 319 -12.64 2.99 38.63
CA THR A 319 -12.29 4.30 39.21
C THR A 319 -10.77 4.57 39.32
N ASN A 320 -9.95 3.55 39.60
CA ASN A 320 -8.49 3.70 39.68
C ASN A 320 -7.82 3.78 38.30
N ASP A 321 -8.39 3.14 37.27
CA ASP A 321 -7.91 3.20 35.89
C ASP A 321 -8.20 4.58 35.28
N VAL A 322 -9.40 5.11 35.51
CA VAL A 322 -9.79 6.47 35.08
C VAL A 322 -8.94 7.54 35.78
N LYS A 323 -8.63 7.35 37.06
CA LYS A 323 -7.65 8.20 37.75
C LYS A 323 -6.27 8.12 37.09
N ALA A 324 -5.77 6.92 36.80
CA ALA A 324 -4.47 6.75 36.15
C ALA A 324 -4.43 7.35 34.73
N LEU A 325 -5.54 7.34 34.00
CA LEU A 325 -5.71 8.00 32.71
C LEU A 325 -5.53 9.52 32.82
N LEU A 326 -6.16 10.16 33.81
CA LEU A 326 -6.01 11.60 34.11
C LEU A 326 -4.61 11.96 34.59
N ASP A 327 -4.05 11.20 35.54
CA ASP A 327 -2.70 11.40 36.07
C ASP A 327 -1.65 11.27 34.93
N THR A 328 -1.83 10.29 34.03
CA THR A 328 -0.95 10.09 32.86
C THR A 328 -1.15 11.15 31.78
N GLN A 329 -2.37 11.65 31.57
CA GLN A 329 -2.62 12.78 30.68
C GLN A 329 -1.83 14.01 31.13
N ASN A 330 -1.80 14.30 32.43
CA ASN A 330 -1.03 15.39 33.00
C ASN A 330 0.50 15.16 32.94
N LEU A 331 0.97 13.92 33.09
CA LEU A 331 2.37 13.56 32.82
C LEU A 331 2.75 13.79 31.34
N LEU A 332 1.90 13.36 30.40
CA LEU A 332 2.14 13.51 28.96
C LEU A 332 2.08 14.98 28.51
N ARG A 333 1.28 15.83 29.15
CA ARG A 333 1.25 17.30 28.92
C ARG A 333 2.61 17.97 29.15
N ALA A 334 3.53 17.37 29.93
CA ALA A 334 4.90 17.86 30.12
C ALA A 334 5.89 17.46 29.01
N GLN A 335 5.52 16.53 28.12
CA GLN A 335 6.37 16.00 27.05
C GLN A 335 5.78 16.21 25.65
N ILE A 336 4.45 16.35 25.57
CA ILE A 336 3.66 16.57 24.37
C ILE A 336 2.77 17.80 24.63
N THR A 337 3.08 18.91 23.96
CA THR A 337 2.37 20.19 24.18
C THR A 337 0.87 20.05 23.91
N ASN A 338 0.04 20.53 24.84
CA ASN A 338 -1.44 20.47 24.78
C ASN A 338 -2.03 19.04 24.67
N PHE A 339 -1.34 18.02 25.19
CA PHE A 339 -1.84 16.64 25.14
C PHE A 339 -3.19 16.47 25.88
N THR A 340 -4.14 15.87 25.18
CA THR A 340 -5.46 15.48 25.69
C THR A 340 -5.91 14.22 24.95
N PHE A 341 -6.43 13.22 25.68
CA PHE A 341 -7.04 12.03 25.10
C PHE A 341 -8.41 12.35 24.50
N ASN A 342 -8.76 11.64 23.42
CA ASN A 342 -9.98 11.86 22.66
C ASN A 342 -10.84 10.58 22.71
N LEU A 343 -12.05 10.66 23.26
CA LEU A 343 -12.85 9.53 23.73
C LEU A 343 -14.05 9.24 22.81
N GLY A 344 -14.08 8.04 22.23
CA GLY A 344 -15.09 7.57 21.29
C GLY A 344 -16.19 6.74 21.95
N PHE A 345 -17.38 7.32 22.17
CA PHE A 345 -18.41 6.72 23.04
C PHE A 345 -19.62 6.13 22.30
N SER A 346 -20.14 5.03 22.86
CA SER A 346 -21.39 4.37 22.47
C SER A 346 -22.31 4.23 23.70
N GLY A 347 -23.16 5.22 23.96
CA GLY A 347 -23.92 5.36 25.22
C GLY A 347 -24.92 4.24 25.55
N LYS A 348 -25.19 3.30 24.62
CA LYS A 348 -26.06 2.14 24.89
C LYS A 348 -25.51 1.19 25.96
N PHE A 349 -24.19 1.21 26.15
CA PHE A 349 -23.45 0.27 27.00
C PHE A 349 -22.89 0.92 28.27
N TYR A 350 -23.35 2.13 28.60
CA TYR A 350 -23.13 2.76 29.90
C TYR A 350 -23.85 1.95 30.98
N HIS A 351 -23.19 1.72 32.11
CA HIS A 351 -23.66 0.83 33.20
C HIS A 351 -24.00 -0.59 32.72
N THR A 352 -22.97 -1.28 32.20
CA THR A 352 -23.05 -2.70 31.80
C THR A 352 -21.78 -3.50 32.19
N GLY A 353 -21.06 -3.09 33.22
CA GLY A 353 -19.91 -3.78 33.79
C GLY A 353 -20.22 -4.47 35.12
N THR A 354 -19.18 -4.59 35.96
CA THR A 354 -19.35 -4.77 37.42
C THR A 354 -19.62 -3.43 38.10
N GLU A 355 -20.02 -3.45 39.38
CA GLU A 355 -20.17 -2.25 40.22
C GLU A 355 -18.90 -1.35 40.20
N GLU A 356 -17.72 -1.96 40.28
CA GLU A 356 -16.41 -1.25 40.22
C GLU A 356 -16.09 -0.66 38.83
N GLU A 357 -16.61 -1.27 37.76
CA GLU A 357 -16.45 -0.77 36.38
C GLU A 357 -17.49 0.32 36.06
N ASP A 358 -18.70 0.23 36.60
CA ASP A 358 -19.77 1.19 36.43
C ASP A 358 -19.51 2.48 37.26
N GLU A 359 -18.86 2.38 38.44
CA GLU A 359 -18.21 3.53 39.09
C GLU A 359 -17.13 4.18 38.19
N GLY A 360 -16.44 3.37 37.38
CA GLY A 360 -15.46 3.84 36.41
C GLY A 360 -16.11 4.64 35.27
N ASP A 361 -17.23 4.16 34.74
CA ASP A 361 -18.07 4.90 33.79
C ASP A 361 -18.53 6.26 34.39
N ASP A 362 -19.01 6.26 35.63
CA ASP A 362 -19.39 7.47 36.36
C ASP A 362 -18.20 8.42 36.57
N ARG A 363 -17.01 7.88 36.85
CA ARG A 363 -15.79 8.67 37.03
C ARG A 363 -15.33 9.33 35.72
N LEU A 364 -15.57 8.70 34.56
CA LEU A 364 -15.35 9.32 33.24
C LEU A 364 -16.33 10.47 32.99
N LEU A 365 -17.62 10.27 33.27
CA LEU A 365 -18.65 11.31 33.07
C LEU A 365 -18.48 12.48 34.05
N GLY A 366 -18.06 12.21 35.29
CA GLY A 366 -17.65 13.23 36.26
C GLY A 366 -16.34 13.97 35.89
N SER A 367 -15.71 13.61 34.77
CA SER A 367 -14.45 14.19 34.27
C SER A 367 -14.53 14.67 32.81
N VAL A 368 -15.74 14.91 32.26
CA VAL A 368 -15.97 15.24 30.84
C VAL A 368 -15.07 16.36 30.29
N GLU A 369 -14.92 17.46 31.04
CA GLU A 369 -14.16 18.65 30.62
C GLU A 369 -12.62 18.42 30.51
N GLU A 370 -12.09 17.34 31.10
CA GLU A 370 -10.66 17.00 30.98
C GLU A 370 -10.31 16.29 29.66
N PHE A 371 -11.32 15.88 28.88
CA PHE A 371 -11.17 15.06 27.68
C PHE A 371 -11.81 15.71 26.45
N TRP A 372 -11.34 15.30 25.26
CA TRP A 372 -12.09 15.50 24.03
C TRP A 372 -12.98 14.29 23.76
N TRP A 373 -14.10 14.50 23.06
CA TRP A 373 -15.12 13.47 22.84
C TRP A 373 -15.58 13.41 21.39
N PHE A 374 -15.90 12.21 20.92
CA PHE A 374 -16.53 11.99 19.61
C PHE A 374 -17.55 10.83 19.63
N PRO A 375 -18.62 10.91 18.82
CA PRO A 375 -19.62 9.85 18.76
C PRO A 375 -19.08 8.62 18.01
N HIS A 376 -19.30 7.43 18.59
CA HIS A 376 -18.93 6.14 18.00
C HIS A 376 -20.15 5.25 17.68
N MET A 377 -21.28 5.89 17.31
CA MET A 377 -22.63 5.31 17.17
C MET A 377 -23.26 4.82 18.49
N TRP A 378 -24.59 4.86 18.62
CA TRP A 378 -25.27 4.42 19.85
C TRP A 378 -24.98 2.96 20.23
N SER A 379 -25.15 2.06 19.27
CA SER A 379 -25.15 0.61 19.48
C SER A 379 -23.87 -0.09 19.04
N HIS A 380 -22.79 0.65 18.78
CA HIS A 380 -21.53 0.17 18.18
C HIS A 380 -21.68 -0.52 16.80
N MET A 381 -22.87 -0.47 16.19
CA MET A 381 -23.12 -1.15 14.92
C MET A 381 -22.41 -0.48 13.73
N GLN A 382 -21.72 -1.31 12.95
CA GLN A 382 -20.97 -0.92 11.74
C GLN A 382 -21.92 -0.30 10.68
N PRO A 383 -21.66 0.92 10.16
CA PRO A 383 -22.60 1.62 9.29
C PRO A 383 -23.05 0.87 8.03
N HIS A 384 -22.21 0.02 7.41
CA HIS A 384 -22.60 -0.73 6.21
C HIS A 384 -23.72 -1.76 6.42
N LEU A 385 -24.07 -2.07 7.68
CA LEU A 385 -25.16 -2.98 8.04
C LEU A 385 -26.54 -2.30 8.02
N PHE A 386 -26.59 -0.97 7.83
CA PHE A 386 -27.83 -0.20 7.74
C PHE A 386 -28.20 0.07 6.27
N HIS A 387 -29.39 -0.38 5.88
CA HIS A 387 -29.89 -0.30 4.51
C HIS A 387 -30.44 1.09 4.12
N ASN A 388 -30.67 1.98 5.10
CA ASN A 388 -31.26 3.31 4.87
C ASN A 388 -30.66 4.38 5.80
N GLU A 389 -30.74 5.65 5.38
CA GLU A 389 -30.23 6.79 6.15
C GLU A 389 -31.00 7.00 7.47
N SER A 390 -32.31 6.79 7.49
CA SER A 390 -33.16 7.04 8.67
C SER A 390 -32.71 6.23 9.89
N SER A 391 -32.41 4.94 9.72
CA SER A 391 -31.93 4.09 10.81
C SER A 391 -30.53 4.48 11.30
N LEU A 392 -29.64 4.99 10.42
CA LEU A 392 -28.37 5.59 10.86
C LEU A 392 -28.61 6.87 11.67
N VAL A 393 -29.52 7.73 11.20
CA VAL A 393 -29.92 8.98 11.87
C VAL A 393 -30.54 8.69 13.24
N GLU A 394 -31.41 7.69 13.38
CA GLU A 394 -31.98 7.24 14.65
C GLU A 394 -30.89 6.80 15.64
N GLN A 395 -29.94 5.95 15.22
CA GLN A 395 -28.81 5.55 16.07
C GLN A 395 -27.91 6.73 16.44
N MET A 396 -27.73 7.70 15.55
CA MET A 396 -26.96 8.91 15.87
C MET A 396 -27.70 9.84 16.83
N ILE A 397 -29.03 9.96 16.72
CA ILE A 397 -29.87 10.78 17.60
C ILE A 397 -29.88 10.21 19.02
N LEU A 398 -29.98 8.89 19.18
CA LEU A 398 -29.91 8.25 20.51
C LEU A 398 -28.57 8.55 21.21
N ASN A 399 -27.44 8.40 20.49
CA ASN A 399 -26.12 8.72 21.05
C ASN A 399 -25.96 10.23 21.34
N LYS A 400 -26.61 11.11 20.55
CA LYS A 400 -26.58 12.56 20.78
C LYS A 400 -27.45 12.97 21.97
N LYS A 401 -28.59 12.30 22.16
CA LYS A 401 -29.43 12.50 23.34
C LYS A 401 -28.66 12.13 24.61
N PHE A 402 -28.05 10.95 24.64
CA PHE A 402 -27.19 10.51 25.76
C PHE A 402 -26.07 11.52 26.05
N ALA A 403 -25.41 12.05 25.01
CA ALA A 403 -24.37 13.06 25.17
C ALA A 403 -24.89 14.34 25.85
N LEU A 404 -26.04 14.85 25.42
CA LEU A 404 -26.69 16.02 26.02
C LEU A 404 -27.17 15.78 27.46
N GLU A 405 -27.62 14.57 27.78
CA GLU A 405 -28.06 14.19 29.13
C GLU A 405 -26.89 14.10 30.14
N HIS A 406 -25.67 13.83 29.67
CA HIS A 406 -24.46 13.69 30.50
C HIS A 406 -23.40 14.77 30.24
N GLY A 407 -23.79 15.90 29.63
CA GLY A 407 -22.92 17.07 29.41
C GLY A 407 -21.81 16.92 28.36
N ILE A 408 -21.73 15.80 27.64
CA ILE A 408 -20.67 15.52 26.66
C ILE A 408 -20.76 16.50 25.47
N PRO A 409 -19.68 17.20 25.10
CA PRO A 409 -19.66 18.13 23.95
C PRO A 409 -20.13 17.50 22.64
N THR A 410 -21.00 18.21 21.88
CA THR A 410 -21.63 17.66 20.66
C THR A 410 -21.31 18.40 19.36
N ASP A 411 -20.40 19.38 19.41
CA ASP A 411 -20.05 20.31 18.33
C ASP A 411 -18.57 20.22 17.88
N MET A 412 -17.77 19.35 18.53
CA MET A 412 -16.37 19.04 18.20
C MET A 412 -16.12 18.72 16.72
N GLY A 413 -17.16 18.28 15.98
CA GLY A 413 -17.14 18.11 14.53
C GLY A 413 -16.29 16.93 14.03
N TYR A 414 -15.79 16.09 14.94
CA TYR A 414 -15.06 14.85 14.68
C TYR A 414 -15.93 13.64 14.99
N ALA A 415 -15.79 12.57 14.20
CA ALA A 415 -16.40 11.27 14.48
C ALA A 415 -15.56 10.12 13.91
N VAL A 416 -15.71 8.93 14.47
CA VAL A 416 -15.17 7.68 13.91
C VAL A 416 -16.29 6.65 13.90
N ALA A 417 -16.46 5.94 12.79
CA ALA A 417 -17.41 4.84 12.71
C ALA A 417 -16.84 3.55 13.34
N PRO A 418 -17.65 2.70 13.99
CA PRO A 418 -17.24 1.38 14.44
C PRO A 418 -16.55 0.58 13.34
N HIS A 419 -15.35 0.05 13.67
CA HIS A 419 -14.46 -0.64 12.74
C HIS A 419 -14.09 0.14 11.46
N HIS A 420 -14.18 1.48 11.49
CA HIS A 420 -14.05 2.40 10.34
C HIS A 420 -14.99 2.12 9.15
N SER A 421 -15.99 1.25 9.33
CA SER A 421 -16.87 0.82 8.24
C SER A 421 -17.67 1.99 7.68
N GLY A 422 -17.74 2.07 6.35
CA GLY A 422 -18.42 3.15 5.63
C GLY A 422 -17.64 4.46 5.54
N VAL A 423 -16.54 4.64 6.31
CA VAL A 423 -15.60 5.76 6.09
C VAL A 423 -14.81 5.49 4.82
N TYR A 424 -14.22 4.29 4.75
CA TYR A 424 -13.67 3.72 3.52
C TYR A 424 -13.77 2.18 3.55
N PRO A 425 -14.27 1.50 2.50
CA PRO A 425 -14.93 2.07 1.32
C PRO A 425 -16.16 2.92 1.70
N VAL A 426 -16.41 3.99 0.93
CA VAL A 426 -17.42 4.99 1.29
C VAL A 426 -18.84 4.37 1.30
N HIS A 427 -19.56 4.62 2.39
CA HIS A 427 -21.00 4.42 2.50
C HIS A 427 -21.67 5.79 2.55
N VAL A 428 -22.34 6.19 1.48
CA VAL A 428 -22.75 7.58 1.27
C VAL A 428 -23.76 8.06 2.33
N GLN A 429 -24.62 7.19 2.84
CA GLN A 429 -25.60 7.47 3.88
C GLN A 429 -24.94 7.88 5.21
N LEU A 430 -23.78 7.30 5.56
CA LEU A 430 -23.01 7.67 6.76
C LEU A 430 -22.60 9.15 6.73
N TYR A 431 -22.08 9.61 5.59
CA TYR A 431 -21.57 10.99 5.44
C TYR A 431 -22.69 12.03 5.52
N GLU A 432 -23.92 11.71 5.11
CA GLU A 432 -25.05 12.65 5.24
C GLU A 432 -25.71 12.58 6.63
N ALA A 433 -25.89 11.39 7.20
CA ALA A 433 -26.38 11.22 8.57
C ALA A 433 -25.48 11.94 9.61
N TRP A 434 -24.15 11.83 9.44
CA TRP A 434 -23.16 12.52 10.27
C TRP A 434 -23.29 14.05 10.22
N LYS A 435 -23.48 14.66 9.06
CA LYS A 435 -23.75 16.11 8.99
C LYS A 435 -25.08 16.46 9.66
N LYS A 436 -26.12 15.71 9.32
CA LYS A 436 -27.52 15.96 9.69
C LYS A 436 -27.76 15.91 11.20
N VAL A 437 -27.06 15.04 11.92
CA VAL A 437 -27.20 14.89 13.39
C VAL A 437 -26.07 15.57 14.17
N TRP A 438 -24.83 15.49 13.69
CA TRP A 438 -23.63 15.86 14.44
C TRP A 438 -22.79 16.99 13.82
N ASN A 439 -23.16 17.51 12.64
CA ASN A 439 -22.38 18.52 11.90
C ASN A 439 -20.89 18.14 11.71
N ILE A 440 -20.62 16.85 11.47
CA ILE A 440 -19.26 16.33 11.31
C ILE A 440 -18.58 16.97 10.09
N ARG A 441 -17.34 17.41 10.31
CA ARG A 441 -16.42 17.97 9.31
C ARG A 441 -15.14 17.15 9.18
N ILE A 442 -14.82 16.29 10.16
CA ILE A 442 -13.59 15.47 10.20
C ILE A 442 -13.91 14.03 10.61
N THR A 443 -13.23 13.07 10.01
CA THR A 443 -13.20 11.67 10.47
C THR A 443 -11.83 11.05 10.22
N SER A 444 -11.55 9.88 10.78
CA SER A 444 -10.31 9.12 10.52
C SER A 444 -10.58 7.67 10.13
N THR A 445 -9.63 7.07 9.40
CA THR A 445 -9.66 5.65 9.07
C THR A 445 -8.26 5.08 8.87
N GLU A 446 -8.06 3.82 9.26
CA GLU A 446 -6.86 3.06 8.90
C GLU A 446 -6.96 2.36 7.52
N GLU A 447 -8.13 2.38 6.89
CA GLU A 447 -8.47 1.55 5.72
C GLU A 447 -8.02 2.15 4.37
N TYR A 448 -7.73 3.46 4.33
CA TYR A 448 -7.56 4.21 3.08
C TYR A 448 -6.09 4.55 2.77
N PRO A 449 -5.57 4.23 1.55
CA PRO A 449 -6.25 3.59 0.42
C PRO A 449 -6.40 2.08 0.60
N HIS A 450 -5.55 1.48 1.44
CA HIS A 450 -5.56 0.09 1.86
C HIS A 450 -5.11 0.00 3.32
N LEU A 451 -5.56 -1.03 4.05
CA LEU A 451 -5.15 -1.26 5.44
C LEU A 451 -3.62 -1.39 5.58
N LYS A 452 -2.96 -2.06 4.62
CA LYS A 452 -1.50 -2.27 4.60
C LYS A 452 -0.95 -2.09 3.18
N PRO A 453 0.32 -1.64 3.03
CA PRO A 453 1.22 -1.16 4.09
C PRO A 453 0.85 0.25 4.58
N ALA A 454 1.00 0.51 5.88
CA ALA A 454 0.53 1.75 6.51
C ALA A 454 1.16 3.04 5.92
N ARG A 455 2.38 2.96 5.37
CA ARG A 455 3.07 4.07 4.71
C ARG A 455 2.37 4.64 3.47
N TYR A 456 1.46 3.88 2.85
CA TYR A 456 0.61 4.37 1.76
C TYR A 456 -0.67 5.05 2.24
N ARG A 457 -0.97 5.05 3.56
CA ARG A 457 -2.13 5.76 4.11
C ARG A 457 -2.00 7.28 3.87
N ARG A 458 -3.13 7.88 3.51
CA ARG A 458 -3.25 9.28 3.04
C ARG A 458 -4.59 9.85 3.44
N GLY A 459 -4.73 11.17 3.38
CA GLY A 459 -6.03 11.83 3.50
C GLY A 459 -6.86 11.75 2.21
N PHE A 460 -8.13 12.13 2.34
CA PHE A 460 -9.00 12.61 1.24
C PHE A 460 -10.12 13.50 1.77
N ILE A 461 -10.75 14.28 0.90
CA ILE A 461 -11.99 15.00 1.20
C ILE A 461 -13.13 14.40 0.38
N HIS A 462 -14.22 14.00 1.05
CA HIS A 462 -15.44 13.55 0.39
C HIS A 462 -16.67 14.21 1.03
N LYS A 463 -17.58 14.72 0.20
CA LYS A 463 -18.81 15.41 0.64
C LYS A 463 -18.57 16.52 1.69
N ASN A 464 -17.44 17.22 1.60
CA ASN A 464 -16.94 18.25 2.52
C ASN A 464 -16.55 17.76 3.93
N ILE A 465 -16.42 16.44 4.13
CA ILE A 465 -15.79 15.86 5.33
C ILE A 465 -14.33 15.55 5.00
N MET A 466 -13.43 16.01 5.87
CA MET A 466 -11.99 15.74 5.85
C MET A 466 -11.70 14.37 6.47
N VAL A 467 -11.15 13.44 5.69
CA VAL A 467 -10.77 12.10 6.15
C VAL A 467 -9.26 12.04 6.37
N LEU A 468 -8.84 11.67 7.58
CA LEU A 468 -7.44 11.59 8.00
C LEU A 468 -6.97 10.13 8.15
N PRO A 469 -5.70 9.81 7.84
CA PRO A 469 -5.17 8.47 8.04
C PRO A 469 -4.89 8.20 9.53
N ARG A 470 -5.50 7.14 10.07
CA ARG A 470 -5.23 6.63 11.42
C ARG A 470 -4.08 5.60 11.38
N GLN A 471 -3.38 5.47 12.49
CA GLN A 471 -2.17 4.63 12.67
C GLN A 471 -2.41 3.59 13.76
N THR A 472 -1.81 2.41 13.59
CA THR A 472 -1.85 1.31 14.58
C THR A 472 -0.69 1.41 15.55
N CYS A 473 -0.93 1.27 16.85
CA CYS A 473 0.11 1.30 17.88
C CYS A 473 0.61 -0.08 18.36
N GLY A 474 0.08 -1.17 17.81
CA GLY A 474 0.36 -2.55 18.24
C GLY A 474 -0.61 -3.08 19.31
N LEU A 475 -1.38 -2.19 19.95
CA LEU A 475 -2.47 -2.57 20.86
C LEU A 475 -3.76 -2.84 20.07
N PHE A 476 -4.43 -3.94 20.39
CA PHE A 476 -5.75 -4.33 19.86
C PHE A 476 -6.77 -4.42 21.01
N THR A 477 -8.06 -4.54 20.71
CA THR A 477 -9.15 -4.68 21.72
C THR A 477 -8.97 -5.82 22.73
N HIS A 478 -8.21 -6.86 22.38
CA HIS A 478 -7.89 -8.02 23.22
C HIS A 478 -6.47 -7.95 23.83
N THR A 479 -5.70 -6.89 23.55
CA THR A 479 -4.36 -6.66 24.10
C THR A 479 -4.50 -5.91 25.42
N ILE A 480 -4.84 -6.66 26.47
CA ILE A 480 -5.20 -6.14 27.80
C ILE A 480 -4.06 -6.36 28.80
N PHE A 481 -3.45 -7.55 28.82
CA PHE A 481 -2.38 -7.91 29.75
C PHE A 481 -1.00 -7.91 29.08
N TYR A 482 0.00 -7.35 29.75
CA TYR A 482 1.35 -7.14 29.23
C TYR A 482 2.04 -8.47 28.87
N LYS A 483 1.84 -9.49 29.71
CA LYS A 483 2.36 -10.85 29.52
C LYS A 483 1.73 -11.58 28.33
N GLU A 484 0.56 -11.13 27.88
CA GLU A 484 -0.22 -11.72 26.79
C GLU A 484 -0.11 -10.93 25.47
N TYR A 485 0.70 -9.86 25.43
CA TYR A 485 0.97 -9.09 24.23
C TYR A 485 1.42 -10.01 23.05
N PRO A 486 0.95 -9.80 21.80
CA PRO A 486 1.33 -10.64 20.67
C PRO A 486 2.85 -10.71 20.42
N GLY A 487 3.47 -11.86 20.71
CA GLY A 487 4.94 -12.05 20.67
C GLY A 487 5.64 -11.92 22.03
N GLY A 488 4.90 -11.56 23.07
CA GLY A 488 5.35 -11.36 24.44
C GLY A 488 5.78 -9.90 24.74
N PRO A 489 5.91 -9.54 26.02
CA PRO A 489 6.29 -8.20 26.50
C PRO A 489 7.35 -7.47 25.67
N LYS A 490 8.44 -8.16 25.35
CA LYS A 490 9.60 -7.60 24.65
C LYS A 490 9.32 -7.11 23.24
N GLU A 491 8.26 -7.58 22.57
CA GLU A 491 7.88 -7.09 21.24
C GLU A 491 7.09 -5.77 21.32
N LEU A 492 6.44 -5.46 22.46
CA LEU A 492 5.90 -4.12 22.73
C LEU A 492 7.04 -3.15 23.01
N ASP A 493 7.95 -3.50 23.95
CA ASP A 493 9.13 -2.70 24.30
C ASP A 493 9.94 -2.34 23.06
N LYS A 494 10.24 -3.34 22.22
CA LYS A 494 10.96 -3.20 20.96
C LYS A 494 10.23 -2.36 19.92
N SER A 495 8.89 -2.32 19.92
CA SER A 495 8.12 -1.43 19.04
C SER A 495 8.28 0.04 19.47
N ILE A 496 8.30 0.28 20.78
CA ILE A 496 8.47 1.60 21.41
C ILE A 496 9.93 2.09 21.32
N GLN A 497 10.89 1.20 21.55
CA GLN A 497 12.33 1.48 21.64
C GLN A 497 13.00 1.22 20.29
N GLY A 498 12.88 2.16 19.36
CA GLY A 498 13.51 2.08 18.03
C GLY A 498 12.78 1.22 17.00
N GLY A 499 11.58 0.72 17.31
CA GLY A 499 10.78 -0.14 16.42
C GLY A 499 9.72 0.59 15.58
N GLU A 500 8.65 -0.15 15.23
CA GLU A 500 7.60 0.32 14.31
C GLU A 500 6.85 1.53 14.85
N LEU A 501 6.46 1.54 16.13
CA LEU A 501 5.75 2.66 16.73
C LEU A 501 6.64 3.91 16.84
N PHE A 502 7.92 3.74 17.21
CA PHE A 502 8.91 4.82 17.18
C PHE A 502 9.05 5.43 15.76
N PHE A 503 9.31 4.60 14.75
CA PHE A 503 9.48 5.10 13.38
C PHE A 503 8.20 5.64 12.75
N THR A 504 7.02 5.22 13.24
CA THR A 504 5.74 5.86 12.88
C THR A 504 5.76 7.34 13.28
N VAL A 505 6.16 7.67 14.52
CA VAL A 505 6.31 9.07 14.98
C VAL A 505 7.45 9.78 14.27
N VAL A 506 8.60 9.14 14.06
CA VAL A 506 9.74 9.80 13.37
C VAL A 506 9.39 10.17 11.93
N LEU A 507 8.72 9.30 11.18
CA LEU A 507 8.50 9.47 9.74
C LEU A 507 7.18 10.18 9.37
N ASN A 508 6.16 10.18 10.23
CA ASN A 508 4.88 10.83 9.93
C ASN A 508 4.74 12.17 10.69
N PRO A 509 4.68 13.33 10.00
CA PRO A 509 4.44 14.63 10.63
C PRO A 509 3.17 14.70 11.47
N ILE A 510 2.14 13.91 11.11
CA ILE A 510 0.87 13.78 11.83
C ILE A 510 0.59 12.28 12.06
N SER A 511 0.34 11.90 13.30
CA SER A 511 -0.03 10.53 13.70
C SER A 511 -1.26 10.56 14.61
N ILE A 512 -2.38 10.02 14.11
CA ILE A 512 -3.59 9.74 14.92
C ILE A 512 -3.55 8.26 15.27
N PHE A 513 -3.38 7.90 16.53
CA PHE A 513 -3.31 6.50 16.94
C PHE A 513 -4.69 5.93 17.28
N MET A 514 -4.88 4.64 16.96
CA MET A 514 -6.01 3.85 17.41
C MET A 514 -5.67 3.06 18.66
N THR A 515 -6.50 3.25 19.69
CA THR A 515 -6.59 2.44 20.92
C THR A 515 -8.06 2.29 21.30
N HIS A 516 -8.36 1.44 22.26
CA HIS A 516 -9.73 1.15 22.72
C HIS A 516 -9.78 1.18 24.25
N LEU A 517 -10.96 1.40 24.85
CA LEU A 517 -11.18 1.41 26.31
C LEU A 517 -10.47 0.27 27.07
N SER A 518 -10.49 -0.95 26.54
CA SER A 518 -9.86 -2.12 27.17
C SER A 518 -8.33 -2.08 27.22
N ASN A 519 -7.67 -1.17 26.49
CA ASN A 519 -6.23 -0.94 26.60
C ASN A 519 -5.86 -0.05 27.82
N TYR A 520 -6.85 0.51 28.51
CA TYR A 520 -6.67 1.44 29.63
C TYR A 520 -7.17 0.88 30.98
N GLY A 521 -7.96 -0.20 30.98
CA GLY A 521 -8.18 -1.02 32.17
C GLY A 521 -7.02 -1.97 32.47
N ASN A 522 -7.12 -2.74 33.56
CA ASN A 522 -6.20 -3.82 33.92
C ASN A 522 -4.70 -3.38 33.94
N ASP A 523 -3.84 -3.94 33.07
CA ASP A 523 -2.40 -3.60 33.02
C ASP A 523 -2.13 -2.22 32.37
N ARG A 524 -3.16 -1.49 31.92
CA ARG A 524 -3.09 -0.10 31.42
C ARG A 524 -2.08 0.09 30.26
N LEU A 525 -2.02 -0.86 29.33
CA LEU A 525 -1.02 -0.91 28.27
C LEU A 525 -0.99 0.34 27.38
N GLY A 526 -2.13 1.03 27.19
CA GLY A 526 -2.18 2.32 26.49
C GLY A 526 -1.34 3.39 27.19
N LEU A 527 -1.45 3.51 28.51
CA LEU A 527 -0.68 4.45 29.33
C LEU A 527 0.82 4.10 29.29
N TYR A 528 1.16 2.83 29.51
CA TYR A 528 2.53 2.33 29.41
C TYR A 528 3.17 2.65 28.05
N THR A 529 2.43 2.40 26.96
CA THR A 529 2.93 2.55 25.59
C THR A 529 3.26 4.00 25.26
N PHE A 530 2.34 4.94 25.51
CA PHE A 530 2.56 6.33 25.11
C PHE A 530 3.55 7.09 26.00
N VAL A 531 3.62 6.78 27.31
CA VAL A 531 4.64 7.36 28.21
C VAL A 531 6.04 6.91 27.80
N ASN A 532 6.25 5.61 27.57
CA ASN A 532 7.56 5.11 27.15
C ASN A 532 7.95 5.57 25.74
N LEU A 533 6.98 5.74 24.83
CA LEU A 533 7.21 6.33 23.50
C LEU A 533 7.67 7.79 23.59
N ALA A 534 6.98 8.63 24.37
CA ALA A 534 7.35 10.02 24.54
C ALA A 534 8.74 10.17 25.19
N ASN A 535 9.02 9.40 26.25
CA ASN A 535 10.34 9.30 26.89
C ASN A 535 11.46 8.93 25.90
N PHE A 536 11.22 7.93 25.04
CA PHE A 536 12.22 7.46 24.07
C PHE A 536 12.45 8.47 22.94
N VAL A 537 11.38 9.08 22.41
CA VAL A 537 11.46 10.13 21.37
C VAL A 537 12.22 11.36 21.89
N GLN A 538 11.90 11.84 23.10
CA GLN A 538 12.56 13.00 23.72
C GLN A 538 14.04 12.72 24.11
N SER A 539 14.39 11.44 24.35
CA SER A 539 15.75 11.00 24.65
C SER A 539 16.67 11.01 23.42
N TRP A 540 16.15 10.63 22.26
CA TRP A 540 16.97 10.28 21.07
C TRP A 540 16.75 11.16 19.83
N THR A 541 15.78 12.07 19.86
CA THR A 541 15.49 12.97 18.74
C THR A 541 15.34 14.42 19.18
N ASN A 542 15.43 15.33 18.22
CA ASN A 542 15.12 16.76 18.39
C ASN A 542 13.66 17.07 18.06
N LEU A 543 12.77 16.06 18.06
CA LEU A 543 11.36 16.21 17.71
C LEU A 543 10.60 16.98 18.80
N ARG A 544 9.72 17.88 18.36
CA ARG A 544 8.78 18.62 19.20
C ARG A 544 7.41 17.96 19.09
N LEU A 545 7.00 17.24 20.13
CA LEU A 545 5.71 16.57 20.19
C LEU A 545 4.63 17.55 20.65
N GLN A 546 3.48 17.55 19.98
CA GLN A 546 2.34 18.40 20.32
C GLN A 546 1.01 17.75 19.88
N THR A 547 -0.09 18.16 20.48
CA THR A 547 -1.45 17.73 20.14
C THR A 547 -2.26 18.94 19.69
N LEU A 548 -3.12 18.76 18.68
CA LEU A 548 -4.07 19.77 18.20
C LEU A 548 -5.49 19.21 18.24
N PRO A 549 -6.51 20.05 18.53
CA PRO A 549 -7.91 19.67 18.37
C PRO A 549 -8.18 19.11 16.96
N PRO A 550 -9.03 18.07 16.79
CA PRO A 550 -9.21 17.37 15.51
C PRO A 550 -9.49 18.27 14.30
N VAL A 551 -10.24 19.37 14.49
CA VAL A 551 -10.49 20.39 13.45
C VAL A 551 -9.20 21.05 12.97
N GLN A 552 -8.36 21.52 13.90
CA GLN A 552 -7.10 22.18 13.61
C GLN A 552 -6.09 21.18 13.01
N LEU A 553 -6.05 19.96 13.54
CA LEU A 553 -5.22 18.87 13.04
C LEU A 553 -5.55 18.52 11.57
N ALA A 554 -6.84 18.49 11.21
CA ALA A 554 -7.27 18.25 9.83
C ALA A 554 -6.84 19.37 8.87
N HIS A 555 -6.99 20.64 9.30
CA HIS A 555 -6.50 21.76 8.50
C HIS A 555 -4.97 21.70 8.33
N LYS A 556 -4.21 21.38 9.40
CA LYS A 556 -2.76 21.17 9.32
C LYS A 556 -2.39 20.03 8.37
N TYR A 557 -3.17 18.95 8.34
CA TYR A 557 -2.95 17.84 7.43
C TYR A 557 -3.05 18.26 5.95
N PHE A 558 -4.11 18.97 5.57
CA PHE A 558 -4.33 19.41 4.19
C PHE A 558 -3.62 20.72 3.81
N GLU A 559 -2.94 21.35 4.76
CA GLU A 559 -1.87 22.34 4.54
C GLU A 559 -0.55 21.64 4.16
N LEU A 560 -0.13 20.62 4.92
CA LEU A 560 1.08 19.84 4.64
C LEU A 560 0.96 18.96 3.38
N PHE A 561 -0.24 18.47 3.08
CA PHE A 561 -0.49 17.51 2.00
C PHE A 561 -1.64 17.98 1.07
N PRO A 562 -1.48 19.09 0.33
CA PRO A 562 -2.55 19.68 -0.49
C PRO A 562 -3.05 18.72 -1.59
N ASP A 563 -2.16 17.96 -2.22
CA ASP A 563 -2.50 17.01 -3.30
C ASP A 563 -3.32 15.81 -2.83
N GLN A 564 -3.43 15.61 -1.52
CA GLN A 564 -4.23 14.54 -0.92
C GLN A 564 -5.68 14.96 -0.65
N LYS A 565 -6.07 16.21 -0.92
CA LYS A 565 -7.48 16.64 -0.85
C LYS A 565 -8.36 15.83 -1.79
N ASP A 566 -7.85 15.54 -2.99
CA ASP A 566 -8.52 14.69 -3.97
C ASP A 566 -8.50 13.22 -3.53
N PRO A 567 -9.64 12.50 -3.55
CA PRO A 567 -9.65 11.06 -3.35
C PRO A 567 -8.96 10.32 -4.51
N LEU A 568 -8.62 9.05 -4.28
CA LEU A 568 -8.16 8.10 -5.28
C LEU A 568 -8.79 6.74 -4.98
N TRP A 569 -10.00 6.55 -5.50
CA TRP A 569 -10.82 5.37 -5.25
C TRP A 569 -10.11 4.10 -5.72
N GLN A 570 -9.85 3.19 -4.79
CA GLN A 570 -9.38 1.83 -5.09
C GLN A 570 -10.58 0.94 -5.42
N ASN A 571 -10.33 -0.19 -6.09
CA ASN A 571 -11.30 -1.28 -6.21
C ASN A 571 -11.61 -1.91 -4.84
N PRO A 572 -12.84 -1.79 -4.28
CA PRO A 572 -13.17 -2.39 -2.98
C PRO A 572 -13.12 -3.91 -2.95
N CYS A 573 -13.04 -4.56 -4.13
CA CYS A 573 -13.08 -6.00 -4.29
C CYS A 573 -11.73 -6.68 -4.35
N ASP A 574 -10.63 -5.93 -4.52
CA ASP A 574 -9.26 -6.47 -4.52
C ASP A 574 -8.69 -6.63 -3.09
N ASP A 575 -9.29 -5.99 -2.08
CA ASP A 575 -9.03 -6.24 -0.66
C ASP A 575 -10.22 -6.98 -0.01
N LYS A 576 -9.92 -7.97 0.87
CA LYS A 576 -10.96 -8.76 1.55
C LYS A 576 -11.72 -7.94 2.59
N ARG A 577 -11.01 -7.18 3.45
CA ARG A 577 -11.59 -6.39 4.54
C ARG A 577 -12.47 -5.29 3.97
N HIS A 578 -12.04 -4.60 2.92
CA HIS A 578 -12.85 -3.60 2.21
C HIS A 578 -14.19 -4.19 1.73
N ARG A 579 -14.17 -5.33 1.04
CA ARG A 579 -15.40 -6.00 0.59
C ARG A 579 -16.27 -6.47 1.76
N ASP A 580 -15.66 -7.00 2.82
CA ASP A 580 -16.36 -7.50 4.01
C ASP A 580 -17.02 -6.35 4.83
N ILE A 581 -16.59 -5.08 4.68
CA ILE A 581 -17.17 -3.89 5.36
C ILE A 581 -17.92 -2.93 4.42
N TRP A 582 -18.19 -3.34 3.18
CA TRP A 582 -18.97 -2.60 2.18
C TRP A 582 -20.47 -2.98 2.25
N SER A 583 -21.37 -2.20 1.62
CA SER A 583 -22.80 -2.59 1.59
C SER A 583 -22.98 -3.87 0.77
N LYS A 584 -23.74 -4.83 1.32
CA LYS A 584 -24.09 -6.10 0.68
C LYS A 584 -24.92 -5.96 -0.60
N GLU A 585 -25.48 -4.77 -0.85
CA GLU A 585 -26.20 -4.42 -2.08
C GLU A 585 -25.25 -4.13 -3.26
N LYS A 586 -23.95 -3.96 -2.98
CA LYS A 586 -22.94 -3.59 -3.97
C LYS A 586 -22.14 -4.83 -4.38
N THR A 587 -22.07 -5.09 -5.68
CA THR A 587 -21.26 -6.18 -6.25
C THR A 587 -20.11 -5.65 -7.10
N CYS A 588 -19.00 -6.39 -7.07
CA CYS A 588 -17.82 -6.19 -7.90
C CYS A 588 -18.15 -6.24 -9.40
N ASP A 589 -19.11 -7.09 -9.78
CA ASP A 589 -19.50 -7.33 -11.17
C ASP A 589 -20.25 -6.15 -11.81
N ARG A 590 -20.64 -5.14 -11.00
CA ARG A 590 -21.29 -3.88 -11.46
C ARG A 590 -20.29 -2.81 -11.94
N LEU A 591 -18.98 -3.08 -11.85
CA LEU A 591 -17.94 -2.21 -12.45
C LEU A 591 -17.64 -2.63 -13.90
N PRO A 592 -17.30 -1.68 -14.81
CA PRO A 592 -17.02 -2.00 -16.20
C PRO A 592 -15.72 -2.79 -16.38
N LYS A 593 -15.80 -3.83 -17.20
CA LYS A 593 -14.68 -4.69 -17.61
C LYS A 593 -13.82 -4.05 -18.70
N PHE A 594 -14.33 -3.03 -19.39
CA PHE A 594 -13.52 -2.24 -20.34
C PHE A 594 -13.98 -0.78 -20.49
N LEU A 595 -13.07 0.08 -20.98
CA LEU A 595 -13.28 1.52 -21.16
C LEU A 595 -12.93 1.94 -22.60
N VAL A 596 -13.85 2.61 -23.30
CA VAL A 596 -13.58 3.27 -24.59
C VAL A 596 -13.17 4.72 -24.31
N ILE A 597 -11.86 4.99 -24.30
CA ILE A 597 -11.28 6.21 -23.71
C ILE A 597 -11.25 7.43 -24.66
N GLY A 598 -11.46 7.23 -25.97
CA GLY A 598 -11.42 8.30 -26.97
C GLY A 598 -10.41 8.07 -28.09
N PRO A 599 -9.71 9.12 -28.56
CA PRO A 599 -10.03 10.55 -28.36
C PRO A 599 -11.40 10.96 -28.90
N GLN A 600 -11.77 12.23 -28.71
CA GLN A 600 -12.96 12.80 -29.34
C GLN A 600 -12.80 12.84 -30.87
N LYS A 601 -13.94 12.70 -31.57
CA LYS A 601 -14.12 12.82 -33.04
C LYS A 601 -13.64 11.65 -33.91
N THR A 602 -13.10 10.58 -33.34
CA THR A 602 -12.46 9.48 -34.10
C THR A 602 -13.39 8.31 -34.49
N GLY A 603 -14.66 8.34 -34.07
CA GLY A 603 -15.63 7.25 -34.33
C GLY A 603 -16.23 6.61 -33.07
N THR A 604 -15.88 7.08 -31.88
CA THR A 604 -16.26 6.48 -30.58
C THR A 604 -17.77 6.19 -30.39
N THR A 605 -18.69 7.00 -30.92
CA THR A 605 -20.13 6.69 -30.86
C THR A 605 -20.57 5.61 -31.84
N ALA A 606 -19.85 5.41 -32.95
CA ALA A 606 -20.09 4.28 -33.86
C ALA A 606 -19.69 2.97 -33.16
N LEU A 607 -18.47 2.91 -32.62
CA LEU A 607 -18.01 1.77 -31.82
C LEU A 607 -18.97 1.48 -30.65
N TYR A 608 -19.42 2.51 -29.93
CA TYR A 608 -20.44 2.35 -28.87
C TYR A 608 -21.73 1.68 -29.38
N LEU A 609 -22.28 2.14 -30.52
CA LEU A 609 -23.51 1.55 -31.07
C LEU A 609 -23.30 0.11 -31.54
N PHE A 610 -22.14 -0.21 -32.13
CA PHE A 610 -21.84 -1.57 -32.55
C PHE A 610 -21.64 -2.49 -31.34
N LEU A 611 -20.91 -2.07 -30.31
CA LEU A 611 -20.73 -2.83 -29.07
C LEU A 611 -22.06 -3.26 -28.43
N VAL A 612 -23.06 -2.37 -28.35
CA VAL A 612 -24.37 -2.69 -27.75
C VAL A 612 -25.31 -3.50 -28.66
N MET A 613 -24.84 -3.94 -29.84
CA MET A 613 -25.54 -4.97 -30.64
C MET A 613 -25.21 -6.39 -30.17
N HIS A 614 -24.10 -6.57 -29.45
CA HIS A 614 -23.68 -7.87 -28.94
C HIS A 614 -24.43 -8.22 -27.65
N PRO A 615 -25.11 -9.39 -27.56
CA PRO A 615 -25.99 -9.70 -26.42
C PRO A 615 -25.27 -9.71 -25.06
N SER A 616 -24.04 -10.24 -25.01
CA SER A 616 -23.22 -10.27 -23.80
C SER A 616 -22.50 -8.95 -23.45
N ILE A 617 -22.71 -7.84 -24.17
CA ILE A 617 -22.04 -6.56 -23.92
C ILE A 617 -23.08 -5.49 -23.56
N LEU A 618 -22.98 -4.97 -22.33
CA LEU A 618 -23.93 -4.00 -21.78
C LEU A 618 -23.21 -2.69 -21.47
N SER A 619 -23.83 -1.56 -21.80
CA SER A 619 -23.23 -0.25 -21.56
C SER A 619 -23.83 0.46 -20.34
N ASN A 620 -23.23 1.60 -19.98
CA ASN A 620 -23.80 2.52 -19.01
C ASN A 620 -25.18 3.06 -19.44
N SER A 621 -26.02 3.35 -18.45
CA SER A 621 -27.23 4.15 -18.61
C SER A 621 -26.88 5.54 -19.16
N PRO A 622 -27.76 6.18 -19.94
CA PRO A 622 -27.49 7.50 -20.51
C PRO A 622 -27.54 8.61 -19.44
N SER A 623 -26.57 9.51 -19.49
CA SER A 623 -26.54 10.72 -18.66
C SER A 623 -27.38 11.84 -19.28
N PRO A 624 -28.26 12.52 -18.52
CA PRO A 624 -29.01 13.67 -19.03
C PRO A 624 -28.14 14.90 -19.33
N LYS A 625 -26.84 14.88 -18.97
CA LYS A 625 -25.88 15.98 -19.23
C LYS A 625 -24.75 15.61 -20.20
N THR A 626 -24.43 14.33 -20.34
CA THR A 626 -23.28 13.83 -21.12
C THR A 626 -23.66 12.70 -22.09
N PHE A 627 -24.95 12.44 -22.28
CA PHE A 627 -25.53 11.50 -23.23
C PHE A 627 -24.96 10.08 -23.04
N GLU A 628 -24.29 9.52 -24.05
CA GLU A 628 -23.70 8.19 -23.95
C GLU A 628 -22.49 8.11 -22.98
N GLU A 629 -21.94 9.24 -22.52
CA GLU A 629 -20.71 9.27 -21.70
C GLU A 629 -20.99 9.46 -20.20
N VAL A 630 -20.27 8.74 -19.33
CA VAL A 630 -20.34 8.92 -17.86
C VAL A 630 -19.43 10.06 -17.39
N GLN A 631 -18.25 10.21 -18.01
CA GLN A 631 -17.23 11.22 -17.69
C GLN A 631 -16.89 11.27 -16.19
N PHE A 632 -16.62 10.11 -15.59
CA PHE A 632 -16.26 9.97 -14.19
C PHE A 632 -14.79 10.33 -13.92
N PHE A 633 -13.84 9.63 -14.57
CA PHE A 633 -12.42 9.70 -14.18
C PHE A 633 -11.70 11.02 -14.49
N ASN A 634 -12.20 11.84 -15.42
CA ASN A 634 -11.46 12.99 -15.96
C ASN A 634 -11.74 14.34 -15.28
N ARG A 635 -12.84 14.49 -14.52
CA ARG A 635 -13.34 15.78 -14.00
C ARG A 635 -14.13 15.61 -12.69
N ASN A 636 -14.83 16.67 -12.27
CA ASN A 636 -15.58 16.86 -11.02
C ASN A 636 -16.54 15.71 -10.64
N ASN A 637 -16.99 14.89 -11.59
CA ASN A 637 -17.82 13.71 -11.30
C ASN A 637 -17.10 12.70 -10.42
N TYR A 638 -15.76 12.58 -10.51
CA TYR A 638 -14.97 11.64 -9.71
C TYR A 638 -15.22 11.77 -8.19
N HIS A 639 -15.39 13.00 -7.70
CA HIS A 639 -15.52 13.32 -6.28
C HIS A 639 -16.89 12.90 -5.71
N ARG A 640 -17.83 12.50 -6.57
CA ARG A 640 -19.15 11.95 -6.18
C ARG A 640 -19.07 10.54 -5.59
N GLY A 641 -17.92 9.87 -5.74
CA GLY A 641 -17.67 8.55 -5.14
C GLY A 641 -17.98 7.38 -6.08
N ILE A 642 -17.59 6.18 -5.64
CA ILE A 642 -17.76 4.92 -6.40
C ILE A 642 -19.25 4.63 -6.64
N ASP A 643 -20.10 4.86 -5.63
CA ASP A 643 -21.55 4.63 -5.69
C ASP A 643 -22.19 5.34 -6.90
N TRP A 644 -21.93 6.64 -7.05
CA TRP A 644 -22.43 7.44 -8.17
C TRP A 644 -21.99 6.91 -9.54
N TYR A 645 -20.83 6.26 -9.61
CA TYR A 645 -20.33 5.64 -10.84
C TYR A 645 -20.99 4.27 -11.09
N MET A 646 -21.12 3.44 -10.06
CA MET A 646 -21.82 2.15 -10.12
C MET A 646 -23.29 2.33 -10.53
N ASP A 647 -23.93 3.42 -10.13
CA ASP A 647 -25.33 3.70 -10.43
C ASP A 647 -25.64 3.95 -11.92
N PHE A 648 -24.62 4.15 -12.75
CA PHE A 648 -24.79 4.12 -14.21
C PHE A 648 -24.98 2.71 -14.77
N PHE A 649 -24.45 1.68 -14.11
CA PHE A 649 -24.45 0.32 -14.63
C PHE A 649 -25.65 -0.48 -14.12
N PRO A 650 -26.26 -1.35 -14.94
CA PRO A 650 -27.28 -2.27 -14.47
C PRO A 650 -26.70 -3.21 -13.41
N VAL A 651 -27.53 -3.70 -12.50
CA VAL A 651 -27.14 -4.79 -11.60
C VAL A 651 -27.01 -6.07 -12.45
N PRO A 652 -25.85 -6.73 -12.50
CA PRO A 652 -25.68 -7.97 -13.26
C PRO A 652 -26.63 -9.06 -12.77
N SER A 653 -27.11 -9.92 -13.67
CA SER A 653 -27.86 -11.09 -13.25
C SER A 653 -26.93 -12.17 -12.70
N ASN A 654 -27.41 -12.99 -11.76
CA ASN A 654 -26.65 -14.14 -11.23
C ASN A 654 -26.40 -15.27 -12.26
N VAL A 655 -26.73 -15.06 -13.54
CA VAL A 655 -26.73 -16.07 -14.61
C VAL A 655 -25.88 -15.65 -15.82
N THR A 656 -25.56 -14.36 -15.97
CA THR A 656 -25.03 -13.80 -17.23
C THR A 656 -23.53 -13.52 -17.19
N THR A 657 -22.88 -13.68 -18.35
CA THR A 657 -21.44 -13.40 -18.57
C THR A 657 -21.15 -11.93 -18.90
N ASP A 658 -21.99 -11.00 -18.43
CA ASP A 658 -22.09 -9.63 -18.96
C ASP A 658 -20.77 -8.86 -18.96
N PHE A 659 -20.42 -8.27 -20.10
CA PHE A 659 -19.30 -7.34 -20.25
C PHE A 659 -19.82 -5.90 -20.18
N LEU A 660 -19.86 -5.38 -18.94
CA LEU A 660 -20.11 -3.97 -18.68
C LEU A 660 -19.00 -3.09 -19.27
N PHE A 661 -19.37 -1.99 -19.92
CA PHE A 661 -18.42 -0.98 -20.40
C PHE A 661 -18.98 0.44 -20.33
N GLU A 662 -18.08 1.43 -20.30
CA GLU A 662 -18.43 2.82 -20.61
C GLU A 662 -17.57 3.39 -21.73
N LYS A 663 -18.06 4.48 -22.32
CA LYS A 663 -17.37 5.26 -23.35
C LYS A 663 -17.32 6.70 -22.89
N SER A 664 -16.13 7.27 -22.73
CA SER A 664 -15.94 8.67 -22.36
C SER A 664 -14.74 9.25 -23.10
N ALA A 665 -14.98 9.87 -24.26
CA ALA A 665 -13.91 10.25 -25.20
C ALA A 665 -12.98 11.37 -24.71
N ASN A 666 -13.28 11.94 -23.54
CA ASN A 666 -12.44 12.89 -22.81
C ASN A 666 -11.36 12.22 -21.93
N TYR A 667 -11.38 10.89 -21.76
CA TYR A 667 -10.40 10.18 -20.92
C TYR A 667 -9.01 10.15 -21.56
N PHE A 668 -8.94 9.90 -22.87
CA PHE A 668 -7.68 9.73 -23.62
C PHE A 668 -6.67 10.87 -23.38
N HIS A 669 -7.11 12.13 -23.45
CA HIS A 669 -6.25 13.30 -23.29
C HIS A 669 -6.20 13.85 -21.85
N SER A 670 -6.92 13.26 -20.91
CA SER A 670 -6.86 13.63 -19.49
C SER A 670 -5.54 13.16 -18.86
N GLU A 671 -5.07 13.88 -17.85
CA GLU A 671 -3.86 13.53 -17.09
C GLU A 671 -4.18 12.66 -15.87
N GLU A 672 -5.31 12.94 -15.24
CA GLU A 672 -5.79 12.21 -14.06
C GLU A 672 -6.47 10.89 -14.39
N ALA A 673 -7.10 10.77 -15.56
CA ALA A 673 -7.94 9.61 -15.89
C ALA A 673 -7.20 8.25 -15.88
N PRO A 674 -5.96 8.09 -16.40
CA PRO A 674 -5.24 6.82 -16.34
C PRO A 674 -5.04 6.31 -14.90
N LYS A 675 -4.54 7.19 -14.02
CA LYS A 675 -4.26 6.91 -12.60
C LYS A 675 -5.53 6.55 -11.82
N ARG A 676 -6.60 7.33 -12.04
CA ARG A 676 -7.90 7.14 -11.40
C ARG A 676 -8.63 5.89 -11.89
N ALA A 677 -8.53 5.57 -13.18
CA ALA A 677 -9.07 4.35 -13.77
C ALA A 677 -8.32 3.11 -13.29
N ALA A 678 -6.98 3.11 -13.32
CA ALA A 678 -6.18 1.98 -12.84
C ALA A 678 -6.33 1.71 -11.34
N SER A 679 -6.69 2.72 -10.55
CA SER A 679 -7.00 2.53 -9.12
C SER A 679 -8.33 1.79 -8.89
N LEU A 680 -9.39 2.14 -9.62
CA LEU A 680 -10.74 1.60 -9.41
C LEU A 680 -11.03 0.34 -10.24
N VAL A 681 -10.47 0.24 -11.44
CA VAL A 681 -10.65 -0.87 -12.39
C VAL A 681 -9.31 -1.31 -13.00
N PRO A 682 -8.30 -1.73 -12.19
CA PRO A 682 -6.96 -2.10 -12.67
C PRO A 682 -6.95 -3.18 -13.77
N LYS A 683 -7.96 -4.06 -13.75
CA LYS A 683 -8.11 -5.19 -14.67
C LYS A 683 -8.86 -4.84 -15.97
N ALA A 684 -9.31 -3.59 -16.13
CA ALA A 684 -10.08 -3.20 -17.30
C ALA A 684 -9.25 -3.25 -18.59
N LYS A 685 -9.89 -3.67 -19.69
CA LYS A 685 -9.36 -3.46 -21.04
C LYS A 685 -9.61 -2.00 -21.47
N ILE A 686 -8.67 -1.42 -22.20
CA ILE A 686 -8.67 -0.04 -22.67
C ILE A 686 -8.73 -0.03 -24.20
N ILE A 687 -9.68 0.70 -24.77
CA ILE A 687 -9.86 0.82 -26.23
C ILE A 687 -9.77 2.29 -26.65
N THR A 688 -8.89 2.58 -27.60
CA THR A 688 -8.74 3.90 -28.25
C THR A 688 -8.88 3.78 -29.76
N ILE A 689 -9.34 4.83 -30.43
CA ILE A 689 -9.58 4.85 -31.89
C ILE A 689 -8.83 6.03 -32.50
N LEU A 690 -7.95 5.82 -33.47
CA LEU A 690 -7.14 6.88 -34.08
C LEU A 690 -7.48 7.11 -35.56
N ILE A 691 -7.70 8.37 -35.93
CA ILE A 691 -7.76 8.86 -37.33
C ILE A 691 -6.67 9.91 -37.56
N ASP A 692 -6.44 10.33 -38.80
CA ASP A 692 -5.57 11.49 -39.15
C ASP A 692 -5.82 12.65 -38.15
N PRO A 693 -4.78 13.09 -37.40
CA PRO A 693 -4.95 14.09 -36.34
C PRO A 693 -5.38 15.46 -36.89
N SER A 694 -5.10 15.74 -38.17
CA SER A 694 -5.57 16.92 -38.91
C SER A 694 -7.07 16.87 -39.12
N ASP A 695 -7.59 15.74 -39.63
CA ASP A 695 -9.03 15.53 -39.82
C ASP A 695 -9.76 15.43 -38.47
N ARG A 696 -9.10 14.92 -37.42
CA ARG A 696 -9.61 14.97 -36.03
C ARG A 696 -9.77 16.41 -35.54
N ALA A 697 -8.75 17.24 -35.73
CA ALA A 697 -8.76 18.66 -35.35
C ALA A 697 -9.82 19.45 -36.13
N TYR A 698 -9.94 19.23 -37.44
CA TYR A 698 -10.96 19.86 -38.28
C TYR A 698 -12.37 19.42 -37.89
N SER A 699 -12.61 18.12 -37.67
CA SER A 699 -13.91 17.62 -37.23
C SER A 699 -14.26 18.12 -35.82
N TRP A 700 -13.29 18.50 -34.98
CA TRP A 700 -13.53 19.17 -33.71
C TRP A 700 -13.90 20.65 -33.87
N TYR A 701 -13.20 21.40 -34.73
CA TYR A 701 -13.60 22.77 -35.08
C TYR A 701 -15.03 22.82 -35.65
N GLN A 702 -15.36 21.93 -36.61
CA GLN A 702 -16.71 21.82 -37.16
C GLN A 702 -17.74 21.29 -36.13
N HIS A 703 -17.31 20.57 -35.09
CA HIS A 703 -18.17 20.25 -33.94
C HIS A 703 -18.53 21.52 -33.16
N GLN A 704 -17.55 22.37 -32.88
CA GLN A 704 -17.73 23.60 -32.12
C GLN A 704 -18.59 24.63 -32.88
N ARG A 705 -18.38 24.81 -34.20
CA ARG A 705 -19.30 25.62 -35.03
C ARG A 705 -20.75 25.15 -34.93
N SER A 706 -20.98 23.84 -34.93
CA SER A 706 -22.32 23.24 -34.83
C SER A 706 -22.91 23.21 -33.41
N HIS A 707 -22.24 23.81 -32.43
CA HIS A 707 -22.75 24.12 -31.08
C HIS A 707 -22.58 25.61 -30.78
N GLU A 708 -22.50 26.44 -31.82
CA GLU A 708 -22.48 27.91 -31.74
C GLU A 708 -21.35 28.49 -30.86
N ASP A 709 -20.24 27.77 -30.74
CA ASP A 709 -19.01 28.20 -30.05
C ASP A 709 -18.52 29.53 -30.69
N PRO A 710 -18.53 30.67 -29.97
CA PRO A 710 -18.34 31.98 -30.58
C PRO A 710 -16.98 32.13 -31.28
N ALA A 711 -15.93 31.53 -30.73
CA ALA A 711 -14.61 31.55 -31.36
C ALA A 711 -14.59 30.71 -32.65
N ALA A 712 -15.27 29.56 -32.66
CA ALA A 712 -15.34 28.70 -33.84
C ALA A 712 -16.17 29.31 -34.97
N LEU A 713 -17.19 30.12 -34.65
CA LEU A 713 -17.97 30.87 -35.64
C LEU A 713 -17.19 32.07 -36.20
N LYS A 714 -16.54 32.84 -35.33
CA LYS A 714 -15.83 34.09 -35.59
C LYS A 714 -14.55 33.94 -36.41
N PHE A 715 -13.74 32.93 -36.11
CA PHE A 715 -12.46 32.69 -36.76
C PHE A 715 -12.53 31.50 -37.73
N SER A 716 -11.78 31.56 -38.83
CA SER A 716 -11.59 30.44 -39.75
C SER A 716 -10.75 29.32 -39.12
N PHE A 717 -10.78 28.13 -39.74
CA PHE A 717 -9.97 27.01 -39.23
C PHE A 717 -8.47 27.29 -39.28
N TYR A 718 -7.99 27.95 -40.34
CA TYR A 718 -6.59 28.33 -40.48
C TYR A 718 -6.14 29.29 -39.37
N GLU A 719 -6.94 30.32 -39.05
CA GLU A 719 -6.67 31.24 -37.94
C GLU A 719 -6.67 30.52 -36.58
N VAL A 720 -7.54 29.52 -36.40
CA VAL A 720 -7.57 28.70 -35.18
C VAL A 720 -6.29 27.89 -35.03
N ILE A 721 -5.86 27.15 -36.05
CA ILE A 721 -4.68 26.27 -35.94
C ILE A 721 -3.37 27.06 -35.89
N SER A 722 -3.25 28.16 -36.64
CA SER A 722 -2.05 29.00 -36.71
C SER A 722 -1.92 30.02 -35.57
N ALA A 723 -2.91 30.11 -34.66
CA ALA A 723 -2.97 31.11 -33.59
C ALA A 723 -1.67 31.20 -32.76
N GLY A 724 -0.94 32.30 -32.92
CA GLY A 724 0.33 32.53 -32.23
C GLY A 724 0.19 32.86 -30.74
N PRO A 725 1.29 32.95 -29.98
CA PRO A 725 1.26 33.21 -28.53
C PRO A 725 0.53 34.51 -28.13
N ARG A 726 0.49 35.52 -29.00
CA ARG A 726 -0.20 36.81 -28.77
C ARG A 726 -1.70 36.80 -29.15
N ALA A 727 -2.23 35.72 -29.71
CA ALA A 727 -3.63 35.63 -30.11
C ALA A 727 -4.63 35.68 -28.92
N PRO A 728 -5.91 36.03 -29.15
CA PRO A 728 -6.94 36.06 -28.10
C PRO A 728 -7.04 34.77 -27.28
N SER A 729 -7.42 34.91 -26.01
CA SER A 729 -7.58 33.77 -25.07
C SER A 729 -8.58 32.73 -25.59
N GLU A 730 -9.72 33.17 -26.11
CA GLU A 730 -10.75 32.35 -26.76
C GLU A 730 -10.18 31.52 -27.93
N LEU A 731 -9.38 32.15 -28.79
CA LEU A 731 -8.81 31.55 -29.99
C LEU A 731 -7.75 30.50 -29.64
N ARG A 732 -6.83 30.84 -28.73
CA ARG A 732 -5.83 29.88 -28.20
C ARG A 732 -6.48 28.73 -27.42
N ALA A 733 -7.62 28.95 -26.76
CA ALA A 733 -8.36 27.89 -26.09
C ALA A 733 -9.01 26.92 -27.09
N LEU A 734 -9.59 27.43 -28.17
CA LEU A 734 -10.13 26.61 -29.26
C LEU A 734 -9.01 25.85 -30.00
N GLN A 735 -7.91 26.53 -30.32
CA GLN A 735 -6.69 25.94 -30.90
C GLN A 735 -6.21 24.74 -30.06
N LYS A 736 -6.02 24.91 -28.75
CA LYS A 736 -5.56 23.82 -27.87
C LYS A 736 -6.52 22.64 -27.87
N ARG A 737 -7.84 22.87 -27.87
CA ARG A 737 -8.86 21.80 -27.95
C ARG A 737 -8.86 21.10 -29.33
N CYS A 738 -8.57 21.84 -30.41
CA CYS A 738 -8.34 21.24 -31.73
C CYS A 738 -7.06 20.39 -31.74
N LEU A 739 -5.92 20.98 -31.41
CA LEU A 739 -4.60 20.40 -31.68
C LEU A 739 -4.14 19.36 -30.66
N VAL A 740 -4.17 19.68 -29.36
CA VAL A 740 -3.51 18.89 -28.29
C VAL A 740 -3.99 17.43 -28.25
N PRO A 741 -5.30 17.09 -28.31
CA PRO A 741 -5.74 15.70 -28.28
C PRO A 741 -5.36 14.88 -29.53
N GLY A 742 -4.67 15.48 -30.51
CA GLY A 742 -4.02 14.81 -31.64
C GLY A 742 -2.59 14.33 -31.36
N TRP A 743 -2.00 14.66 -30.20
CA TRP A 743 -0.67 14.20 -29.77
C TRP A 743 -0.72 12.74 -29.29
N TYR A 744 -1.14 11.83 -30.18
CA TYR A 744 -1.55 10.47 -29.80
C TYR A 744 -0.48 9.69 -29.05
N ALA A 745 0.79 9.77 -29.46
CA ALA A 745 1.90 9.09 -28.78
C ALA A 745 2.02 9.52 -27.31
N SER A 746 2.06 10.84 -27.06
CA SER A 746 2.17 11.44 -25.73
C SER A 746 0.99 11.07 -24.82
N HIS A 747 -0.21 10.92 -25.39
CA HIS A 747 -1.37 10.47 -24.62
C HIS A 747 -1.33 8.96 -24.33
N ILE A 748 -0.96 8.13 -25.30
CA ILE A 748 -0.88 6.66 -25.14
C ILE A 748 0.19 6.28 -24.11
N GLU A 749 1.38 6.90 -24.14
CA GLU A 749 2.44 6.66 -23.13
C GLU A 749 1.92 6.93 -21.70
N ARG A 750 1.09 7.96 -21.49
CA ARG A 750 0.47 8.23 -20.16
C ARG A 750 -0.54 7.16 -19.72
N TRP A 751 -1.17 6.44 -20.65
CA TRP A 751 -1.98 5.26 -20.32
C TRP A 751 -1.10 4.04 -20.04
N LEU A 752 0.00 3.87 -20.78
CA LEU A 752 0.96 2.76 -20.61
C LEU A 752 1.74 2.79 -19.29
N VAL A 753 1.85 3.94 -18.64
CA VAL A 753 2.37 4.06 -17.25
C VAL A 753 1.52 3.26 -16.25
N TYR A 754 0.23 3.06 -16.52
CA TYR A 754 -0.72 2.44 -15.59
C TYR A 754 -1.37 1.14 -16.10
N PHE A 755 -1.49 0.98 -17.42
CA PHE A 755 -2.08 -0.19 -18.07
C PHE A 755 -1.04 -0.87 -18.98
N PRO A 756 -0.74 -2.17 -18.79
CA PRO A 756 0.25 -2.86 -19.62
C PRO A 756 -0.25 -3.02 -21.07
N PRO A 757 0.65 -3.16 -22.07
CA PRO A 757 0.27 -3.22 -23.50
C PRO A 757 -0.85 -4.21 -23.85
N PHE A 758 -0.93 -5.38 -23.21
CA PHE A 758 -1.97 -6.39 -23.48
C PHE A 758 -3.39 -5.99 -22.98
N GLN A 759 -3.48 -4.92 -22.19
CA GLN A 759 -4.73 -4.28 -21.80
C GLN A 759 -5.11 -3.11 -22.72
N LEU A 760 -4.34 -2.78 -23.76
CA LEU A 760 -4.65 -1.69 -24.71
C LEU A 760 -4.93 -2.22 -26.13
N LEU A 761 -6.03 -1.76 -26.73
CA LEU A 761 -6.33 -1.91 -28.17
C LEU A 761 -6.37 -0.54 -28.84
N ILE A 762 -5.70 -0.43 -30.00
CA ILE A 762 -5.60 0.78 -30.80
C ILE A 762 -6.26 0.53 -32.16
N ILE A 763 -7.48 1.01 -32.33
CA ILE A 763 -8.29 0.82 -33.55
C ILE A 763 -7.91 1.87 -34.61
N ASP A 764 -7.74 1.45 -35.86
CA ASP A 764 -7.74 2.38 -37.00
C ASP A 764 -9.16 2.88 -37.26
N GLY A 765 -9.42 4.14 -36.94
CA GLY A 765 -10.72 4.77 -37.14
C GLY A 765 -11.09 4.96 -38.61
N GLN A 766 -10.14 4.87 -39.54
CA GLN A 766 -10.43 4.80 -40.97
C GLN A 766 -10.97 3.42 -41.35
N GLN A 767 -10.40 2.33 -40.81
CA GLN A 767 -10.92 0.97 -41.00
C GLN A 767 -12.32 0.84 -40.38
N LEU A 768 -12.53 1.33 -39.15
CA LEU A 768 -13.86 1.38 -38.50
C LEU A 768 -14.91 2.16 -39.34
N ARG A 769 -14.48 3.06 -40.23
CA ARG A 769 -15.36 3.80 -41.15
C ARG A 769 -15.66 3.04 -42.45
N THR A 770 -14.74 2.23 -42.96
CA THR A 770 -14.87 1.53 -44.25
C THR A 770 -15.27 0.07 -44.14
N ASP A 771 -14.79 -0.62 -43.10
CA ASP A 771 -15.05 -2.01 -42.75
C ASP A 771 -15.11 -2.14 -41.21
N PRO A 772 -16.27 -1.84 -40.60
CA PRO A 772 -16.46 -2.01 -39.17
C PRO A 772 -16.52 -3.48 -38.76
N ALA A 773 -16.85 -4.42 -39.66
CA ALA A 773 -17.05 -5.81 -39.30
C ALA A 773 -15.74 -6.47 -38.85
N THR A 774 -14.65 -6.26 -39.58
CA THR A 774 -13.30 -6.70 -39.19
C THR A 774 -12.87 -6.07 -37.86
N VAL A 775 -13.11 -4.77 -37.66
CA VAL A 775 -12.76 -4.08 -36.40
C VAL A 775 -13.56 -4.64 -35.21
N MET A 776 -14.83 -5.00 -35.39
CA MET A 776 -15.63 -5.60 -34.32
C MET A 776 -15.25 -7.05 -34.02
N ASP A 777 -14.74 -7.80 -35.00
CA ASP A 777 -14.11 -9.12 -34.79
C ASP A 777 -12.81 -9.00 -33.96
N GLU A 778 -11.93 -8.04 -34.28
CA GLU A 778 -10.74 -7.73 -33.48
C GLU A 778 -11.09 -7.33 -32.03
N VAL A 779 -12.10 -6.47 -31.85
CA VAL A 779 -12.60 -6.04 -30.53
C VAL A 779 -13.13 -7.22 -29.72
N GLN A 780 -13.91 -8.13 -30.32
CA GLN A 780 -14.42 -9.31 -29.63
C GLN A 780 -13.29 -10.24 -29.17
N LYS A 781 -12.30 -10.49 -30.04
CA LYS A 781 -11.10 -11.28 -29.72
C LYS A 781 -10.26 -10.65 -28.60
N PHE A 782 -10.11 -9.33 -28.61
CA PHE A 782 -9.38 -8.58 -27.58
C PHE A 782 -10.08 -8.58 -26.20
N LEU A 783 -11.41 -8.57 -26.19
CA LEU A 783 -12.22 -8.65 -24.97
C LEU A 783 -12.38 -10.09 -24.44
N GLY A 784 -12.27 -11.11 -25.31
CA GLY A 784 -12.51 -12.50 -24.95
C GLY A 784 -14.00 -12.80 -24.71
N VAL A 785 -14.90 -12.08 -25.38
CA VAL A 785 -16.35 -12.21 -25.22
C VAL A 785 -16.89 -13.46 -25.92
N SER A 786 -17.98 -14.02 -25.39
CA SER A 786 -18.65 -15.21 -25.91
C SER A 786 -20.18 -15.16 -25.66
N PRO A 787 -21.02 -15.72 -26.54
CA PRO A 787 -20.70 -16.24 -27.89
C PRO A 787 -20.24 -15.10 -28.83
N HIS A 788 -19.61 -15.45 -29.95
CA HIS A 788 -19.18 -14.46 -30.95
C HIS A 788 -20.37 -13.97 -31.79
N TYR A 789 -20.43 -12.68 -32.09
CA TYR A 789 -21.48 -12.02 -32.85
C TYR A 789 -21.01 -11.68 -34.28
N ASN A 790 -21.85 -11.95 -35.28
CA ASN A 790 -21.52 -11.75 -36.69
C ASN A 790 -21.90 -10.33 -37.18
N TYR A 791 -20.96 -9.41 -37.06
CA TYR A 791 -21.15 -8.02 -37.51
C TYR A 791 -21.28 -7.88 -39.05
N SER A 792 -20.82 -8.85 -39.84
CA SER A 792 -20.95 -8.84 -41.30
C SER A 792 -22.39 -9.04 -41.78
N GLU A 793 -23.22 -9.70 -40.96
CA GLU A 793 -24.66 -9.88 -41.21
C GLU A 793 -25.50 -8.78 -40.54
N ALA A 794 -25.01 -8.18 -39.46
CA ALA A 794 -25.74 -7.20 -38.65
C ALA A 794 -25.48 -5.72 -39.03
N LEU A 795 -24.48 -5.44 -39.87
CA LEU A 795 -24.15 -4.10 -40.35
C LEU A 795 -24.32 -4.00 -41.88
N THR A 796 -24.78 -2.85 -42.36
CA THR A 796 -24.88 -2.55 -43.80
C THR A 796 -24.46 -1.12 -44.09
N PHE A 797 -24.00 -0.83 -45.31
CA PHE A 797 -23.59 0.51 -45.74
C PHE A 797 -24.78 1.30 -46.29
N ASP A 798 -25.17 2.37 -45.60
CA ASP A 798 -26.26 3.24 -46.03
C ASP A 798 -25.71 4.37 -46.93
N SER A 799 -26.11 4.36 -48.19
CA SER A 799 -25.62 5.29 -49.23
C SER A 799 -26.10 6.73 -49.04
N HIS A 800 -27.29 6.95 -48.48
CA HIS A 800 -27.82 8.29 -48.19
C HIS A 800 -27.11 8.93 -46.99
N LYS A 801 -26.80 8.12 -45.98
CA LYS A 801 -26.01 8.48 -44.81
C LYS A 801 -24.53 8.67 -45.17
N GLY A 802 -23.98 7.81 -46.03
CA GLY A 802 -22.55 7.72 -46.36
C GLY A 802 -21.70 7.00 -45.30
N PHE A 803 -22.31 6.15 -44.48
CA PHE A 803 -21.66 5.41 -43.38
C PHE A 803 -22.35 4.06 -43.16
N TRP A 804 -21.65 3.13 -42.52
CA TRP A 804 -22.23 1.89 -42.01
C TRP A 804 -23.25 2.15 -40.88
N CYS A 805 -24.32 1.35 -40.87
CA CYS A 805 -25.44 1.41 -39.95
C CYS A 805 -25.84 0.00 -39.51
N GLN A 806 -26.57 -0.10 -38.39
CA GLN A 806 -27.17 -1.38 -37.98
C GLN A 806 -28.26 -1.77 -38.99
N LEU A 807 -28.22 -3.02 -39.46
CA LEU A 807 -29.32 -3.63 -40.21
C LEU A 807 -30.45 -4.02 -39.25
N LEU A 808 -31.69 -3.78 -39.66
CA LEU A 808 -32.90 -4.25 -38.98
C LEU A 808 -33.67 -5.22 -39.88
N GLU A 809 -34.71 -5.82 -39.30
CA GLU A 809 -35.74 -6.57 -40.02
C GLU A 809 -36.34 -5.73 -41.17
N GLU A 810 -36.86 -6.43 -42.19
CA GLU A 810 -37.40 -5.84 -43.42
C GLU A 810 -36.40 -4.96 -44.22
N GLY A 811 -35.09 -5.09 -43.95
CA GLY A 811 -34.03 -4.37 -44.67
C GLY A 811 -33.86 -2.90 -44.26
N LYS A 812 -34.49 -2.47 -43.16
CA LYS A 812 -34.43 -1.08 -42.67
C LYS A 812 -33.07 -0.80 -42.02
N THR A 813 -32.57 0.44 -42.12
CA THR A 813 -31.29 0.85 -41.53
C THR A 813 -31.48 1.69 -40.26
N LYS A 814 -30.71 1.39 -39.21
CA LYS A 814 -30.64 2.17 -37.97
C LYS A 814 -29.29 2.88 -37.90
N CYS A 815 -29.24 4.05 -38.53
CA CYS A 815 -28.06 4.88 -38.62
C CYS A 815 -27.84 5.80 -37.40
N LEU A 816 -26.59 6.20 -37.18
CA LEU A 816 -26.24 7.27 -36.24
C LEU A 816 -26.97 8.58 -36.60
N GLY A 817 -27.45 9.31 -35.59
CA GLY A 817 -28.18 10.57 -35.76
C GLY A 817 -27.42 11.70 -36.48
N LYS A 818 -28.14 12.78 -36.82
CA LYS A 818 -27.64 13.92 -37.63
C LYS A 818 -26.35 14.57 -37.08
N SER A 819 -26.09 14.47 -35.77
CA SER A 819 -24.88 15.01 -35.12
C SER A 819 -23.62 14.15 -35.28
N LYS A 820 -23.68 13.01 -35.96
CA LYS A 820 -22.54 12.11 -36.25
C LYS A 820 -22.49 11.89 -37.76
N GLY A 821 -21.30 12.04 -38.38
CA GLY A 821 -21.20 12.11 -39.85
C GLY A 821 -21.86 13.36 -40.43
N ARG A 822 -21.58 14.55 -39.86
CA ARG A 822 -22.04 15.84 -40.40
C ARG A 822 -21.44 16.06 -41.79
N LYS A 823 -22.24 16.53 -42.74
CA LYS A 823 -21.75 17.08 -44.02
C LYS A 823 -21.27 18.52 -43.76
N TYR A 824 -20.03 18.82 -44.13
CA TYR A 824 -19.40 20.14 -44.04
C TYR A 824 -18.36 20.27 -45.18
N PRO A 825 -17.90 21.48 -45.54
CA PRO A 825 -16.88 21.67 -46.58
C PRO A 825 -15.61 20.85 -46.31
N PRO A 826 -14.82 20.49 -47.35
CA PRO A 826 -13.49 19.93 -47.12
C PRO A 826 -12.59 20.93 -46.38
N MET A 827 -11.62 20.42 -45.63
CA MET A 827 -10.52 21.23 -45.10
C MET A 827 -9.71 21.81 -46.26
N ASP A 828 -9.36 23.09 -46.17
CA ASP A 828 -8.57 23.80 -47.17
C ASP A 828 -7.13 23.25 -47.29
N PRO A 829 -6.48 23.41 -48.46
CA PRO A 829 -5.15 22.84 -48.70
C PRO A 829 -4.08 23.37 -47.74
N ASP A 830 -4.14 24.66 -47.39
CA ASP A 830 -3.13 25.32 -46.55
C ASP A 830 -3.24 24.88 -45.09
N SER A 831 -4.46 24.72 -44.56
CA SER A 831 -4.68 24.09 -43.25
C SER A 831 -4.19 22.64 -43.23
N ARG A 832 -4.40 21.86 -44.30
CA ARG A 832 -3.85 20.49 -44.36
C ARG A 832 -2.32 20.50 -44.41
N ALA A 833 -1.71 21.36 -45.21
CA ALA A 833 -0.26 21.49 -45.30
C ALA A 833 0.36 21.91 -43.95
N PHE A 834 -0.25 22.87 -43.26
CA PHE A 834 0.13 23.30 -41.91
C PHE A 834 0.03 22.13 -40.92
N LEU A 835 -1.07 21.37 -40.93
CA LEU A 835 -1.29 20.28 -39.97
C LEU A 835 -0.42 19.04 -40.21
N SER A 836 -0.18 18.65 -41.46
CA SER A 836 0.82 17.60 -41.76
C SER A 836 2.21 18.03 -41.29
N SER A 837 2.58 19.32 -41.41
CA SER A 837 3.84 19.82 -40.88
C SER A 837 3.87 19.92 -39.34
N TYR A 838 2.75 20.25 -38.70
CA TYR A 838 2.63 20.38 -37.25
C TYR A 838 2.62 19.03 -36.53
N TYR A 839 1.94 18.03 -37.09
CA TYR A 839 1.86 16.69 -36.51
C TYR A 839 3.00 15.76 -36.94
N ARG A 840 3.92 16.21 -37.79
CA ARG A 840 5.09 15.45 -38.29
C ARG A 840 5.79 14.64 -37.19
N ASP A 841 6.37 15.33 -36.22
CA ASP A 841 7.16 14.68 -35.17
C ASP A 841 6.28 13.80 -34.26
N HIS A 842 5.04 14.23 -33.98
CA HIS A 842 4.06 13.44 -33.22
C HIS A 842 3.66 12.13 -33.95
N ASN A 843 3.59 12.13 -35.28
CA ASN A 843 3.31 10.97 -36.11
C ASN A 843 4.53 10.03 -36.19
N VAL A 844 5.75 10.58 -36.23
CA VAL A 844 7.00 9.80 -36.14
C VAL A 844 7.12 9.11 -34.79
N GLU A 845 6.87 9.81 -33.67
CA GLU A 845 6.86 9.21 -32.33
C GLU A 845 5.73 8.18 -32.16
N LEU A 846 4.56 8.41 -32.75
CA LEU A 846 3.48 7.42 -32.79
C LEU A 846 3.90 6.16 -33.55
N SER A 847 4.58 6.30 -34.69
CA SER A 847 5.08 5.16 -35.45
C SER A 847 6.12 4.34 -34.67
N LYS A 848 7.04 5.02 -33.97
CA LYS A 848 8.00 4.37 -33.06
C LYS A 848 7.30 3.64 -31.91
N LEU A 849 6.29 4.27 -31.30
CA LEU A 849 5.52 3.69 -30.21
C LEU A 849 4.72 2.45 -30.66
N LEU A 850 3.99 2.53 -31.77
CA LEU A 850 3.22 1.41 -32.31
C LEU A 850 4.13 0.22 -32.66
N HIS A 851 5.29 0.49 -33.26
CA HIS A 851 6.31 -0.55 -33.51
C HIS A 851 6.82 -1.19 -32.20
N ARG A 852 7.11 -0.39 -31.17
CA ARG A 852 7.51 -0.85 -29.82
C ARG A 852 6.43 -1.72 -29.15
N LEU A 853 5.16 -1.47 -29.45
CA LEU A 853 4.00 -2.21 -28.94
C LEU A 853 3.62 -3.43 -29.79
N GLY A 854 4.32 -3.70 -30.90
CA GLY A 854 3.96 -4.74 -31.87
C GLY A 854 2.65 -4.49 -32.62
N GLN A 855 2.15 -3.24 -32.63
CA GLN A 855 0.86 -2.87 -33.21
C GLN A 855 1.01 -2.49 -34.69
N PRO A 856 0.05 -2.86 -35.56
CA PRO A 856 0.05 -2.44 -36.96
C PRO A 856 -0.13 -0.92 -37.07
N LEU A 857 0.64 -0.28 -37.96
CA LEU A 857 0.44 1.15 -38.25
C LEU A 857 -0.94 1.37 -38.91
N PRO A 858 -1.77 2.33 -38.44
CA PRO A 858 -3.00 2.72 -39.13
C PRO A 858 -2.76 3.12 -40.59
N SER A 859 -3.77 2.89 -41.43
CA SER A 859 -3.76 3.18 -42.87
C SER A 859 -3.38 4.64 -43.17
N TRP A 860 -3.98 5.59 -42.45
CA TRP A 860 -3.69 7.02 -42.57
C TRP A 860 -2.25 7.37 -42.18
N LEU A 861 -1.71 6.72 -41.14
CA LEU A 861 -0.35 7.00 -40.64
C LEU A 861 0.71 6.52 -41.64
N ARG A 862 0.50 5.36 -42.28
CA ARG A 862 1.36 4.89 -43.38
C ARG A 862 1.37 5.90 -44.54
N GLN A 863 0.23 6.48 -44.88
CA GLN A 863 0.10 7.44 -45.97
C GLN A 863 0.81 8.78 -45.67
N GLU A 864 0.68 9.33 -44.46
CA GLU A 864 1.42 10.55 -44.07
C GLU A 864 2.94 10.32 -44.12
N LEU A 865 3.44 9.24 -43.50
CA LEU A 865 4.87 8.94 -43.48
C LEU A 865 5.45 8.67 -44.89
N GLN A 866 4.66 8.06 -45.80
CA GLN A 866 5.07 7.86 -47.20
C GLN A 866 5.19 9.17 -48.00
N LYS A 867 4.40 10.21 -47.67
CA LYS A 867 4.56 11.55 -48.28
C LYS A 867 5.92 12.16 -47.92
N GLU A 868 6.44 11.85 -46.73
CA GLU A 868 7.77 12.31 -46.29
C GLU A 868 8.90 11.54 -46.94
N GLY A 869 8.77 10.23 -47.12
CA GLY A 869 9.76 9.41 -47.82
C GLY A 869 10.08 9.94 -49.23
N LYS A 870 9.07 10.48 -49.93
CA LYS A 870 9.24 11.13 -51.25
C LYS A 870 9.86 12.53 -51.18
N LYS A 871 9.72 13.26 -50.07
CA LYS A 871 10.42 14.55 -49.85
C LYS A 871 11.85 14.39 -49.33
N THR A 872 12.17 13.27 -48.70
CA THR A 872 13.46 13.04 -48.02
C THR A 872 14.49 12.33 -48.92
N LEU A 873 14.24 12.26 -50.23
CA LEU A 873 15.12 11.65 -51.23
C LEU A 873 16.40 12.47 -51.52
N ASN A 874 16.88 13.25 -50.54
CA ASN A 874 18.10 14.05 -50.57
C ASN A 874 18.92 13.99 -49.27
N LEU A 875 18.53 13.19 -48.26
CA LEU A 875 19.42 12.80 -47.16
C LEU A 875 19.39 11.27 -46.97
N LYS A 876 20.49 10.61 -47.28
CA LYS A 876 20.69 9.17 -47.06
C LYS A 876 21.12 8.90 -45.62
N LEU A 877 20.28 8.23 -44.82
CA LEU A 877 20.67 7.22 -43.82
C LEU A 877 19.44 6.65 -43.09
N LEU A 878 19.07 5.39 -43.41
CA LEU A 878 18.32 4.38 -42.62
C LEU A 878 17.52 3.42 -43.52
N ALA A 879 18.21 2.53 -44.24
CA ALA A 879 17.61 1.37 -44.91
C ALA A 879 18.69 0.32 -45.23
N LYS A 880 18.96 -0.62 -44.31
CA LYS A 880 19.88 -1.74 -44.56
C LYS A 880 19.69 -2.97 -43.64
N THR A 881 18.48 -3.55 -43.64
CA THR A 881 18.24 -4.94 -43.22
C THR A 881 16.95 -5.47 -43.86
N GLU A 882 17.04 -5.95 -45.10
CA GLU A 882 16.06 -6.88 -45.68
C GLU A 882 16.83 -8.12 -46.15
N PHE A 883 16.26 -9.31 -45.91
CA PHE A 883 16.81 -10.58 -46.38
C PHE A 883 16.32 -10.85 -47.82
N PRO A 884 17.20 -11.20 -48.77
CA PRO A 884 16.78 -11.63 -50.10
C PRO A 884 16.34 -13.11 -50.09
N HIS A 885 15.44 -13.46 -50.99
CA HIS A 885 14.99 -14.83 -51.23
C HIS A 885 14.95 -15.11 -52.74
N SER A 886 15.33 -16.32 -53.16
CA SER A 886 15.41 -16.81 -54.56
C SER A 886 16.51 -16.15 -55.45
N THR A 887 17.02 -16.79 -56.52
CA THR A 887 16.60 -18.03 -57.21
C THR A 887 17.75 -18.81 -57.88
N LEU A 888 17.62 -20.15 -57.93
CA LEU A 888 18.04 -21.14 -58.96
C LEU A 888 19.40 -21.07 -59.70
N THR A 889 20.11 -22.22 -59.69
CA THR A 889 20.59 -22.93 -60.90
C THR A 889 20.55 -24.46 -60.72
N HIS A 890 20.34 -25.19 -61.83
CA HIS A 890 20.46 -26.66 -61.98
C HIS A 890 21.96 -27.10 -61.95
N ILE A 891 22.43 -28.36 -61.94
CA ILE A 891 21.89 -29.76 -62.06
C ILE A 891 22.92 -30.70 -61.34
N HIS A 892 22.77 -31.99 -60.96
CA HIS A 892 21.87 -33.12 -61.29
C HIS A 892 21.87 -34.17 -60.12
N GLY A 893 21.38 -35.40 -60.36
CA GLY A 893 21.68 -36.60 -59.53
C GLY A 893 20.45 -37.33 -58.96
N SER A 894 20.30 -38.63 -59.27
CA SER A 894 19.06 -39.40 -59.03
C SER A 894 19.28 -40.66 -58.16
N SER A 895 18.34 -40.94 -57.23
CA SER A 895 17.85 -42.31 -56.92
C SER A 895 16.54 -42.26 -56.10
N ILE A 896 15.86 -43.40 -55.93
CA ILE A 896 14.43 -43.51 -55.55
C ILE A 896 14.19 -44.56 -54.44
N ALA A 897 13.15 -44.34 -53.61
CA ALA A 897 12.56 -45.24 -52.59
C ALA A 897 13.41 -45.51 -51.31
N MET A 898 12.85 -46.02 -50.19
CA MET A 898 11.54 -46.69 -50.00
C MET A 898 10.77 -46.23 -48.73
N ASP A 899 9.70 -46.95 -48.35
CA ASP A 899 8.53 -46.45 -47.61
C ASP A 899 8.51 -46.62 -46.07
N LYS A 900 7.41 -46.16 -45.45
CA LYS A 900 7.09 -46.24 -44.01
C LYS A 900 6.95 -47.68 -43.49
N MET A 901 7.14 -47.90 -42.17
CA MET A 901 6.05 -48.39 -41.30
C MET A 901 6.32 -48.13 -39.79
N ASN A 902 5.53 -48.71 -38.89
CA ASN A 902 5.24 -48.21 -37.54
C ASN A 902 5.49 -49.24 -36.41
N MET A 903 5.65 -48.72 -35.17
CA MET A 903 5.22 -49.29 -33.87
C MET A 903 5.98 -50.44 -33.13
N ILE A 904 6.46 -50.08 -31.90
CA ILE A 904 6.11 -50.65 -30.57
C ILE A 904 6.93 -51.78 -29.89
N THR A 905 7.23 -51.56 -28.58
CA THR A 905 7.67 -52.48 -27.47
C THR A 905 9.04 -53.20 -27.55
N SER A 906 9.73 -53.55 -26.45
CA SER A 906 9.77 -53.06 -25.04
C SER A 906 10.84 -53.79 -24.19
N LEU A 907 11.44 -53.12 -23.18
CA LEU A 907 12.29 -53.70 -22.08
C LEU A 907 13.61 -54.35 -22.57
N SER A 908 14.68 -54.59 -21.80
CA SER A 908 15.28 -54.13 -20.51
C SER A 908 16.78 -54.54 -20.57
N SER A 909 17.80 -53.96 -19.90
CA SER A 909 18.07 -53.93 -18.45
C SER A 909 19.50 -53.37 -18.18
N GLU A 910 19.80 -52.90 -16.95
CA GLU A 910 21.16 -52.74 -16.35
C GLU A 910 22.20 -51.81 -17.04
N SER A 911 23.27 -51.30 -16.39
CA SER A 911 23.43 -50.84 -14.99
C SER A 911 24.54 -49.76 -14.86
N ALA A 912 24.49 -49.00 -13.76
CA ALA A 912 25.42 -47.98 -13.23
C ALA A 912 26.72 -47.56 -13.98
N SER A 913 26.91 -46.24 -14.21
CA SER A 913 27.99 -45.43 -13.59
C SER A 913 28.00 -43.94 -14.04
N GLY A 914 28.70 -43.08 -13.27
CA GLY A 914 29.56 -42.03 -13.84
C GLY A 914 29.00 -40.67 -14.31
N LYS A 915 28.78 -39.73 -13.36
CA LYS A 915 29.01 -38.26 -13.46
C LYS A 915 28.45 -37.41 -14.66
N SER A 916 27.85 -36.29 -14.26
CA SER A 916 27.86 -34.96 -14.93
C SER A 916 26.73 -34.59 -15.91
N CYS A 917 26.42 -33.28 -15.89
CA CYS A 917 25.65 -32.43 -16.80
C CYS A 917 24.51 -33.02 -17.67
N SER A 918 23.31 -32.47 -17.48
CA SER A 918 22.48 -32.01 -18.61
C SER A 918 21.80 -30.68 -18.29
N PHE A 919 21.46 -29.93 -19.34
CA PHE A 919 20.88 -28.59 -19.31
C PHE A 919 19.35 -28.63 -19.50
N TYR A 920 18.68 -27.49 -19.26
CA TYR A 920 17.30 -27.18 -19.68
C TYR A 920 16.15 -28.12 -19.28
N LYS A 921 15.47 -27.78 -18.18
CA LYS A 921 14.04 -27.41 -18.18
C LYS A 921 13.59 -26.84 -16.82
N VAL A 922 13.48 -25.51 -16.71
CA VAL A 922 12.72 -24.84 -15.64
C VAL A 922 11.92 -23.68 -16.23
N PHE A 923 10.70 -24.00 -16.66
CA PHE A 923 9.58 -23.06 -16.70
C PHE A 923 8.56 -23.59 -15.68
N ASN A 924 7.85 -22.71 -14.97
CA ASN A 924 6.89 -23.05 -13.90
C ASN A 924 7.43 -23.88 -12.72
N ILE A 925 8.23 -23.26 -11.84
CA ILE A 925 8.09 -23.47 -10.39
C ILE A 925 8.00 -22.10 -9.70
N GLN A 926 6.78 -21.58 -9.63
CA GLN A 926 6.41 -20.37 -8.91
C GLN A 926 5.09 -20.68 -8.17
N TYR A 927 4.83 -20.06 -7.01
CA TYR A 927 3.88 -20.55 -5.98
C TYR A 927 4.31 -21.85 -5.24
N GLY A 928 5.52 -21.86 -4.67
CA GLY A 928 6.03 -22.99 -3.87
C GLY A 928 6.48 -22.68 -2.43
N TYR A 929 6.70 -21.41 -2.05
CA TYR A 929 7.43 -21.07 -0.81
C TYR A 929 6.70 -20.13 0.18
N LEU A 930 5.46 -19.72 -0.11
CA LEU A 930 4.63 -18.93 0.82
C LEU A 930 3.58 -19.77 1.58
N LEU A 931 3.64 -21.11 1.48
CA LEU A 931 2.71 -22.04 2.14
C LEU A 931 3.26 -22.65 3.45
N TYR A 932 4.58 -22.73 3.61
CA TYR A 932 5.21 -23.46 4.71
C TYR A 932 5.12 -22.79 6.10
N LYS A 933 4.49 -21.61 6.19
CA LYS A 933 4.09 -20.97 7.47
C LYS A 933 2.59 -21.04 7.77
N THR A 934 1.76 -21.48 6.81
CA THR A 934 0.30 -21.59 6.98
C THR A 934 -0.19 -23.00 7.32
N GLU A 935 0.62 -24.05 7.13
CA GLU A 935 0.20 -25.43 7.43
C GLU A 935 0.35 -25.85 8.90
N VAL A 936 1.26 -25.23 9.65
CA VAL A 936 1.38 -25.49 11.11
C VAL A 936 0.10 -25.07 11.87
N GLN A 937 -0.58 -24.01 11.41
CA GLN A 937 -1.89 -23.62 11.95
C GLN A 937 -3.06 -24.50 11.46
N ARG A 938 -2.91 -25.25 10.35
CA ARG A 938 -3.93 -26.22 9.90
C ARG A 938 -3.94 -27.51 10.72
N ILE A 939 -2.80 -27.93 11.26
CA ILE A 939 -2.71 -29.14 12.09
C ILE A 939 -3.48 -28.96 13.42
N TYR A 940 -3.40 -27.77 14.05
CA TYR A 940 -4.18 -27.47 15.25
C TYR A 940 -5.70 -27.37 15.00
N ALA A 941 -6.12 -27.04 13.77
CA ALA A 941 -7.53 -26.97 13.38
C ALA A 941 -8.17 -28.33 13.06
N LEU A 942 -7.41 -29.44 13.06
CA LEU A 942 -7.89 -30.79 12.71
C LEU A 942 -8.05 -31.75 13.91
N LEU A 943 -7.74 -31.30 15.15
CA LEU A 943 -7.81 -32.14 16.36
C LEU A 943 -8.91 -31.74 17.36
N SER A 944 -10.00 -31.15 16.88
CA SER A 944 -11.34 -31.26 17.49
C SER A 944 -12.40 -30.92 16.44
N PRO A 945 -13.52 -31.66 16.31
CA PRO A 945 -14.29 -32.22 17.43
C PRO A 945 -14.75 -33.68 17.30
N LEU A 946 -14.42 -34.53 18.29
CA LEU A 946 -14.99 -35.88 18.46
C LEU A 946 -15.80 -36.01 19.77
N LYS A 947 -16.90 -35.24 19.90
CA LYS A 947 -18.00 -35.53 20.87
C LYS A 947 -19.23 -34.63 20.65
N LYS A 948 -20.14 -35.04 19.74
CA LYS A 948 -21.63 -34.96 19.84
C LYS A 948 -22.30 -35.25 18.48
N ARG A 949 -22.65 -36.52 18.25
CA ARG A 949 -23.60 -36.94 17.19
C ARG A 949 -24.51 -38.02 17.77
N LYS A 950 -25.77 -37.68 18.11
CA LYS A 950 -26.93 -38.58 18.18
C LYS A 950 -28.20 -37.83 18.64
N SER A 951 -29.06 -37.48 17.70
CA SER A 951 -30.51 -37.76 17.77
C SER A 951 -31.20 -37.33 16.46
N ARG A 952 -32.37 -37.94 16.20
CA ARG A 952 -33.37 -37.61 15.15
C ARG A 952 -32.91 -37.67 13.67
N MET A 953 -33.12 -38.86 13.11
CA MET A 953 -33.55 -39.08 11.72
C MET A 953 -35.06 -39.42 11.72
N LEU A 954 -35.65 -39.78 10.55
CA LEU A 954 -37.10 -40.00 10.30
C LEU A 954 -37.89 -38.69 10.10
N ARG A 955 -38.79 -38.48 9.12
CA ARG A 955 -39.36 -39.25 7.98
C ARG A 955 -40.06 -38.20 7.03
N PRO A 956 -40.66 -38.55 5.88
CA PRO A 956 -40.23 -39.38 4.76
C PRO A 956 -40.29 -38.58 3.41
N ARG A 957 -40.15 -39.24 2.25
CA ARG A 957 -40.43 -38.66 0.92
C ARG A 957 -41.89 -38.88 0.50
N CYS A 958 -42.43 -37.94 -0.29
CA CYS A 958 -43.33 -38.20 -1.41
C CYS A 958 -42.96 -37.25 -2.57
N ALA A 959 -43.39 -37.56 -3.79
CA ALA A 959 -43.09 -36.79 -4.99
C ALA A 959 -44.34 -36.67 -5.87
N LEU A 960 -44.42 -35.61 -6.68
CA LEU A 960 -45.01 -35.65 -8.03
C LEU A 960 -44.65 -34.38 -8.82
N SER A 961 -45.03 -34.36 -10.10
CA SER A 961 -44.47 -33.52 -11.16
C SER A 961 -45.40 -32.40 -11.64
N ARG A 962 -44.81 -31.33 -12.20
CA ARG A 962 -45.30 -30.45 -13.30
C ARG A 962 -46.77 -29.97 -13.28
N VAL A 963 -46.99 -28.68 -13.52
CA VAL A 963 -47.48 -28.10 -14.81
C VAL A 963 -47.85 -26.62 -14.63
N ASN A 964 -47.29 -25.76 -15.52
CA ASN A 964 -47.73 -24.48 -16.11
C ASN A 964 -48.59 -23.42 -15.37
N SER A 965 -48.70 -22.28 -16.06
CA SER A 965 -49.58 -21.10 -15.86
C SER A 965 -49.30 -20.25 -14.62
N SER A 966 -48.80 -19.02 -14.69
CA SER A 966 -49.00 -17.84 -15.60
C SER A 966 -50.18 -16.96 -15.20
N SER A 967 -49.96 -15.64 -15.27
CA SER A 967 -50.88 -14.53 -14.95
C SER A 967 -51.46 -14.52 -13.52
N GLY A 968 -51.48 -13.39 -12.83
CA GLY A 968 -50.98 -12.08 -13.25
C GLY A 968 -51.24 -10.98 -12.24
N ASP A 969 -51.31 -9.77 -12.78
CA ASP A 969 -51.68 -8.50 -12.15
C ASP A 969 -52.95 -8.58 -11.29
N ALA A 970 -53.21 -7.67 -10.34
CA ALA A 970 -52.41 -6.68 -9.60
C ALA A 970 -53.40 -5.98 -8.64
N VAL A 971 -52.95 -4.98 -7.87
CA VAL A 971 -53.78 -3.95 -7.20
C VAL A 971 -54.69 -4.49 -6.08
N ASP A 972 -54.94 -3.77 -4.99
CA ASP A 972 -54.16 -2.83 -4.18
C ASP A 972 -54.93 -2.70 -2.83
N HIS A 973 -54.40 -1.95 -1.89
CA HIS A 973 -55.15 -1.06 -1.03
C HIS A 973 -56.00 -1.66 0.11
N LYS A 974 -55.59 -1.19 1.30
CA LYS A 974 -56.46 -0.64 2.36
C LYS A 974 -57.32 -1.65 3.13
N LEU A 975 -57.55 -1.50 4.43
CA LEU A 975 -57.02 -0.75 5.58
C LEU A 975 -58.08 -1.04 6.68
N TRP A 976 -57.81 -0.66 7.93
CA TRP A 976 -58.65 -0.93 9.10
C TRP A 976 -58.64 -2.42 9.56
N GLY A 977 -58.71 -2.70 10.87
CA GLY A 977 -58.83 -1.73 11.97
C GLY A 977 -58.57 -2.30 13.36
N SER A 978 -58.54 -1.37 14.32
CA SER A 978 -58.40 -1.59 15.77
C SER A 978 -59.36 -2.63 16.36
N GLY A 979 -58.91 -3.43 17.34
CA GLY A 979 -59.75 -4.46 17.97
C GLY A 979 -59.29 -5.03 19.32
N GLN A 980 -59.30 -4.19 20.36
CA GLN A 980 -59.47 -4.53 21.80
C GLN A 980 -58.53 -5.55 22.51
N GLN A 981 -58.11 -5.16 23.72
CA GLN A 981 -57.59 -6.08 24.75
C GLN A 981 -58.73 -6.91 25.39
N ARG A 982 -58.40 -8.08 25.94
CA ARG A 982 -59.09 -8.64 27.12
C ARG A 982 -58.08 -9.20 28.12
N LYS A 983 -58.34 -8.99 29.42
CA LYS A 983 -57.68 -9.66 30.56
C LYS A 983 -58.73 -10.49 31.32
N CYS A 984 -58.30 -11.64 31.84
CA CYS A 984 -58.69 -12.33 33.08
C CYS A 984 -57.94 -13.69 33.05
N SER A 985 -57.09 -14.16 33.98
CA SER A 985 -56.95 -14.09 35.46
C SER A 985 -57.57 -15.29 36.21
N HIS A 986 -56.91 -15.69 37.31
CA HIS A 986 -57.15 -16.89 38.16
C HIS A 986 -56.59 -18.23 37.59
N THR A 987 -56.05 -19.17 38.39
CA THR A 987 -55.83 -19.20 39.87
C THR A 987 -54.55 -19.99 40.26
N HIS A 988 -54.20 -19.99 41.56
CA HIS A 988 -53.07 -20.71 42.17
C HIS A 988 -53.29 -22.21 42.37
N GLU A 989 -52.18 -22.96 42.53
CA GLU A 989 -52.01 -23.83 43.71
C GLU A 989 -50.52 -23.98 44.13
N LYS A 990 -50.23 -24.64 45.27
CA LYS A 990 -48.89 -24.70 45.91
C LYS A 990 -48.47 -26.14 46.26
N ALA A 991 -47.17 -26.46 46.21
CA ALA A 991 -46.58 -27.58 46.98
C ALA A 991 -45.05 -27.47 47.19
N SER A 992 -44.59 -27.86 48.38
CA SER A 992 -43.20 -28.20 48.81
C SER A 992 -43.32 -28.91 50.19
N PRO A 993 -42.27 -29.41 50.89
CA PRO A 993 -40.81 -29.43 50.61
C PRO A 993 -40.13 -30.81 50.92
N ALA A 994 -38.81 -30.79 51.22
CA ALA A 994 -38.03 -31.80 52.02
C ALA A 994 -37.56 -33.11 51.31
N ARG A 995 -36.44 -33.78 51.69
CA ARG A 995 -35.26 -33.46 52.55
C ARG A 995 -34.09 -34.47 52.33
N SER A 996 -32.93 -34.16 52.94
CA SER A 996 -31.86 -35.08 53.45
C SER A 996 -30.63 -35.47 52.58
N CYS A 997 -29.44 -35.05 53.06
CA CYS A 997 -28.17 -35.80 53.31
C CYS A 997 -27.57 -36.73 52.23
N CYS A 998 -26.24 -36.84 52.00
CA CYS A 998 -25.01 -36.25 52.59
C CYS A 998 -23.82 -36.49 51.59
N LEU A 999 -22.52 -36.21 51.83
CA LEU A 999 -21.74 -35.80 53.01
C LEU A 999 -20.69 -34.71 52.64
N LEU A 1000 -19.36 -34.90 52.89
CA LEU A 1000 -18.34 -33.83 52.85
C LEU A 1000 -16.88 -34.37 52.72
N LEU A 1001 -15.91 -33.45 52.46
CA LEU A 1001 -14.44 -33.50 52.68
C LEU A 1001 -13.42 -34.01 51.60
N ILE A 1002 -12.83 -33.04 50.86
CA ILE A 1002 -11.43 -32.52 50.95
C ILE A 1002 -10.17 -33.40 50.65
N CYS A 1003 -9.14 -32.70 50.11
CA CYS A 1003 -7.70 -33.02 49.86
C CYS A 1003 -7.31 -33.78 48.55
N VAL A 1004 -6.25 -33.51 47.74
CA VAL A 1004 -5.09 -32.53 47.65
C VAL A 1004 -3.69 -33.22 47.65
N GLN A 1005 -2.76 -32.78 46.77
CA GLN A 1005 -1.31 -33.17 46.64
C GLN A 1005 -1.06 -34.63 46.15
N ILE A 1006 0.07 -35.13 45.57
CA ILE A 1006 1.41 -34.66 45.09
C ILE A 1006 1.98 -35.77 44.11
N ARG A 1007 2.99 -35.67 43.20
CA ARG A 1007 3.90 -34.63 42.64
C ARG A 1007 4.61 -35.16 41.34
N ALA A 1008 5.48 -34.32 40.75
CA ALA A 1008 6.62 -34.56 39.84
C ALA A 1008 7.52 -35.81 40.10
N ALA A 1009 8.50 -36.23 39.26
CA ALA A 1009 8.90 -36.03 37.84
C ALA A 1009 10.21 -36.82 37.55
N ARG A 1010 10.72 -36.87 36.30
CA ARG A 1010 12.18 -36.96 36.00
C ARG A 1010 12.55 -36.59 34.56
N LEU A 1011 13.83 -36.29 34.34
CA LEU A 1011 14.43 -35.78 33.10
C LEU A 1011 15.53 -36.75 32.56
N SER A 1012 16.08 -36.39 31.40
CA SER A 1012 17.34 -36.85 30.73
C SER A 1012 18.41 -37.51 31.63
N THR A 1013 19.31 -38.39 31.13
CA THR A 1013 20.40 -38.05 30.18
C THR A 1013 21.13 -39.27 29.59
N MET A 1014 21.72 -39.11 28.39
CA MET A 1014 23.04 -39.66 27.95
C MET A 1014 23.27 -41.20 27.90
N SER A 1015 24.20 -41.77 27.11
CA SER A 1015 25.12 -41.27 26.05
C SER A 1015 25.68 -42.46 25.21
N THR A 1016 26.23 -42.16 24.03
CA THR A 1016 27.32 -42.88 23.30
C THR A 1016 27.10 -44.28 22.68
N ASN A 1017 27.57 -44.36 21.43
CA ASN A 1017 28.27 -45.48 20.77
C ASN A 1017 27.53 -46.77 20.36
N THR A 1018 27.18 -46.78 19.07
CA THR A 1018 27.47 -47.81 18.04
C THR A 1018 28.63 -48.80 18.34
N PRO A 1019 28.74 -50.00 17.69
CA PRO A 1019 28.19 -50.31 16.34
C PRO A 1019 27.66 -51.74 16.04
N LYS A 1020 26.95 -51.84 14.90
CA LYS A 1020 26.91 -52.95 13.90
C LYS A 1020 26.41 -54.37 14.28
N ARG A 1021 25.46 -54.82 13.43
CA ARG A 1021 25.25 -56.19 12.90
C ARG A 1021 24.78 -57.27 13.90
N SER A 1022 24.03 -58.28 13.48
CA SER A 1022 23.36 -58.55 12.18
C SER A 1022 22.28 -59.60 12.34
N ASP A 1023 21.26 -59.57 11.46
CA ASP A 1023 20.33 -60.66 11.10
C ASP A 1023 19.60 -61.40 12.25
N SER A 1024 18.28 -61.48 12.23
CA SER A 1024 17.58 -62.02 11.07
C SER A 1024 16.06 -61.74 11.05
N ARG A 1025 15.52 -61.75 9.82
CA ARG A 1025 14.26 -62.38 9.35
C ARG A 1025 13.26 -62.84 10.46
N LYS A 1026 11.94 -62.66 10.33
CA LYS A 1026 11.14 -62.61 9.08
C LYS A 1026 9.67 -62.24 9.40
N THR A 1027 9.03 -61.38 8.58
CA THR A 1027 7.57 -61.39 8.25
C THR A 1027 6.53 -61.22 9.39
N LYS A 1028 5.28 -60.76 9.18
CA LYS A 1028 4.52 -60.34 7.97
C LYS A 1028 3.34 -59.41 8.36
N GLN A 1029 2.94 -58.56 7.41
CA GLN A 1029 1.56 -58.08 7.11
C GLN A 1029 0.59 -57.59 8.22
N ASN A 1030 0.09 -56.36 7.98
CA ASN A 1030 -1.32 -55.94 8.06
C ASN A 1030 -2.04 -55.89 9.44
N ASN A 1031 -2.91 -54.90 9.73
CA ASN A 1031 -3.38 -53.73 8.97
C ASN A 1031 -3.17 -52.44 9.78
#